data_AF-A0A1B6CTK2-F1
#
_entry.id   AF-A0A1B6CTK2-F1
#
_cell.length_a   1.000
_cell.length_b   1.000
_cell.length_c   1.000
_cell.angle_alpha   90.00
_cell.angle_beta   90.00
_cell.angle_gamma   90.00
#
_symmetry.space_group_name_H-M   'P 1'
#
loop_
_entity.id
_entity.type
_entity.pdbx_description
1 polymer ?
#
loop_
_entity_poly.entity_id
_entity_poly.type
_entity_poly.pdbx_seq_one_letter_code
_entity_poly.pdbx_strand_id
1 'polypeptide(L)'
;MADSSSKILLEVLTKDEYDTIDENIRNKIEARINLNLEDFISAKAVFESKKSSTDDKIKTLCNELAKIQKEKSDYLNKYEALKDELDEVQLKVEASKLEIEKYQNSLKKCEEDSLNFRRQRDDAIDERDEVVKMLERRDIELQRLKEDVSSLTNQLKSAINAKCEALSNSDEVHSLKLNLEYKEKRLDQEKALLNQQIQNLNDDLAKRTSELANFRRETSNNLFMLRTQLSAKIEELKIANETNSEVKQTNLTLNNQIEKLTQKLLGISNTESVMTENYRQEIKAQTKLAELFKSLSEDSASKSEELTNAVKELQKLLQEATTHCGDLETKLLEKETEFESILEKKNLCIEGLKEELRHANELITAAKQENLEKAIEALSPAAASTSRLLKSGLTLTQIYSQYASVSEQLLLEKEENRKLNLYVNTILKEIEQKAPILKKQREDYDYAMTTVETLTERIEEMEADRNRFQRECTEAKDSAAYLSRENQRMKDNIKDLARQVCYLLKEVEESRGGVVEMSRSPSVVRADSTTSSEIIAKHLVTFADIQELQVMNQKLLAVVRKLSEEQDQAEQEKETQAVRQLQHKLKLSEDLVNQYRENEGHRHKAMEIVKGQRDMYRMMYQQQTAGAPRMDVDEDQLDATSSKSTLQSPEKRKIMASEDNKIQELEKCLKDKEKELTRLKEEHDSYRTERNTNEKMLNETIETLRDDMRKNFVTMSELKGKAEYAEERFKTLQGNAAALRAQVAGLEKKINVYTSTIAKHEHSIVHLKDEAVSANNKLAKAEVMLDNLKRDYQLLKEVEGRLLNEKEVLLRERQTHSSLMASIESIKVSVERSELEGKMRLENRLDDAQKECSALRIRLQEEQDRFRARLNDLERSTALAKSRLDEEKGLTSKLRTE
;
A
#
# COMPACT_ATOMS: atom_id res chain seq x y z
N MET A 1 247.88 -4.33 -32.61
CA MET A 1 248.19 -4.74 -34.00
C MET A 1 249.68 -4.80 -34.33
N ALA A 2 250.59 -4.10 -33.61
CA ALA A 2 252.02 -4.01 -33.96
C ALA A 2 252.72 -5.35 -34.34
N ASP A 3 252.51 -6.44 -33.59
CA ASP A 3 253.15 -7.75 -33.90
C ASP A 3 252.56 -8.50 -35.11
N SER A 4 251.47 -8.00 -35.72
CA SER A 4 250.83 -8.66 -36.87
C SER A 4 251.50 -8.28 -38.20
N SER A 5 252.00 -7.05 -38.29
CA SER A 5 252.47 -6.48 -39.56
C SER A 5 253.82 -7.07 -39.98
N SER A 6 254.78 -7.18 -39.06
CA SER A 6 256.09 -7.79 -39.29
C SER A 6 256.01 -9.26 -39.75
N LYS A 7 255.07 -10.04 -39.19
CA LYS A 7 254.81 -11.43 -39.61
C LYS A 7 254.34 -11.52 -41.07
N ILE A 8 253.39 -10.67 -41.47
CA ILE A 8 252.85 -10.67 -42.84
C ILE A 8 253.91 -10.24 -43.86
N LEU A 9 254.86 -9.38 -43.48
CA LEU A 9 256.03 -9.05 -44.31
C LEU A 9 257.05 -10.21 -44.38
N LEU A 10 257.31 -10.89 -43.28
CA LEU A 10 258.21 -12.05 -43.21
C LEU A 10 257.65 -13.34 -43.86
N GLU A 11 256.36 -13.36 -44.21
CA GLU A 11 255.78 -14.39 -45.09
C GLU A 11 255.99 -14.09 -46.59
N VAL A 12 256.48 -12.89 -46.96
CA VAL A 12 256.58 -12.42 -48.36
C VAL A 12 258.03 -12.04 -48.76
N LEU A 13 258.85 -11.60 -47.83
CA LEU A 13 260.27 -11.24 -48.05
C LEU A 13 261.20 -12.15 -47.26
N THR A 14 262.32 -12.57 -47.87
CA THR A 14 263.32 -13.36 -47.15
C THR A 14 264.12 -12.49 -46.18
N LYS A 15 264.79 -13.11 -45.20
CA LYS A 15 265.34 -12.38 -44.05
C LYS A 15 266.44 -11.38 -44.43
N ASP A 16 267.28 -11.72 -45.42
CA ASP A 16 268.34 -10.84 -45.92
C ASP A 16 267.79 -9.68 -46.77
N GLU A 17 266.66 -9.88 -47.47
CA GLU A 17 265.93 -8.82 -48.17
C GLU A 17 265.23 -7.90 -47.18
N TYR A 18 264.59 -8.46 -46.16
CA TYR A 18 263.96 -7.72 -45.06
C TYR A 18 264.96 -6.79 -44.38
N ASP A 19 266.17 -7.29 -44.06
CA ASP A 19 267.20 -6.52 -43.36
C ASP A 19 268.05 -5.60 -44.26
N THR A 20 267.97 -5.72 -45.59
CA THR A 20 268.53 -4.72 -46.54
C THR A 20 267.56 -3.59 -46.89
N ILE A 21 266.28 -3.70 -46.53
CA ILE A 21 265.29 -2.63 -46.70
C ILE A 21 265.38 -1.62 -45.54
N ASP A 22 265.55 -0.34 -45.89
CA ASP A 22 265.61 0.79 -44.96
C ASP A 22 264.41 0.80 -43.99
N GLU A 23 264.69 1.13 -42.73
CA GLU A 23 263.76 1.02 -41.62
C GLU A 23 262.51 1.91 -41.81
N ASN A 24 262.67 3.06 -42.48
CA ASN A 24 261.55 3.95 -42.82
C ASN A 24 260.58 3.36 -43.86
N ILE A 25 261.06 2.46 -44.72
CA ILE A 25 260.23 1.80 -45.75
C ILE A 25 259.45 0.65 -45.09
N ARG A 26 260.15 -0.16 -44.27
CA ARG A 26 259.60 -1.26 -43.49
C ARG A 26 258.38 -0.81 -42.67
N ASN A 27 258.56 0.22 -41.85
CA ASN A 27 257.52 0.80 -41.00
C ASN A 27 256.30 1.35 -41.78
N LYS A 28 256.47 1.85 -43.01
CA LYS A 28 255.37 2.34 -43.85
C LYS A 28 254.49 1.22 -44.39
N ILE A 29 255.07 0.08 -44.76
CA ILE A 29 254.32 -1.08 -45.24
C ILE A 29 253.53 -1.69 -44.07
N GLU A 30 254.18 -1.83 -42.91
CA GLU A 30 253.54 -2.30 -41.67
C GLU A 30 252.31 -1.46 -41.28
N ALA A 31 252.44 -0.14 -41.28
CA ALA A 31 251.34 0.77 -40.98
C ALA A 31 250.15 0.61 -41.94
N ARG A 32 250.39 0.33 -43.23
CA ARG A 32 249.33 0.18 -44.23
C ARG A 32 248.57 -1.14 -44.12
N ILE A 33 249.26 -2.23 -43.76
CA ILE A 33 248.64 -3.55 -43.53
C ILE A 33 247.68 -3.50 -42.34
N ASN A 34 248.09 -2.87 -41.23
CA ASN A 34 247.27 -2.76 -40.03
C ASN A 34 245.95 -1.98 -40.27
N LEU A 35 246.01 -0.90 -41.04
CA LEU A 35 244.83 -0.05 -41.34
C LEU A 35 243.76 -0.82 -42.13
N ASN A 36 244.16 -1.59 -43.15
CA ASN A 36 243.22 -2.41 -43.93
C ASN A 36 242.53 -3.51 -43.09
N LEU A 37 243.14 -3.97 -41.99
CA LEU A 37 242.55 -4.97 -41.09
C LEU A 37 241.47 -4.37 -40.17
N GLU A 38 241.64 -3.12 -39.73
CA GLU A 38 240.63 -2.41 -38.92
C GLU A 38 239.37 -2.08 -39.75
N ASP A 39 239.54 -1.69 -41.01
CA ASP A 39 238.43 -1.48 -41.97
C ASP A 39 237.59 -2.77 -42.15
N PHE A 40 238.23 -3.94 -42.28
CA PHE A 40 237.51 -5.21 -42.47
C PHE A 40 236.73 -5.63 -41.20
N ILE A 41 237.33 -5.47 -40.02
CA ILE A 41 236.70 -5.85 -38.74
C ILE A 41 235.48 -4.95 -38.45
N SER A 42 235.61 -3.64 -38.67
CA SER A 42 234.50 -2.69 -38.46
C SER A 42 233.33 -2.93 -39.41
N ALA A 43 233.59 -3.18 -40.71
CA ALA A 43 232.56 -3.52 -41.69
C ALA A 43 231.76 -4.77 -41.30
N LYS A 44 232.43 -5.81 -40.78
CA LYS A 44 231.78 -7.06 -40.36
C LYS A 44 230.85 -6.86 -39.15
N ALA A 45 231.24 -6.04 -38.17
CA ALA A 45 230.42 -5.75 -37.00
C ALA A 45 229.11 -5.00 -37.35
N VAL A 46 229.16 -4.08 -38.31
CA VAL A 46 227.98 -3.31 -38.77
C VAL A 46 226.95 -4.22 -39.45
N PHE A 47 227.37 -5.29 -40.13
CA PHE A 47 226.47 -6.24 -40.79
C PHE A 47 225.67 -7.09 -39.78
N GLU A 48 226.35 -7.70 -38.80
CA GLU A 48 225.73 -8.48 -37.71
C GLU A 48 224.65 -7.65 -36.97
N SER A 49 224.99 -6.40 -36.61
CA SER A 49 224.08 -5.48 -35.91
C SER A 49 222.79 -5.21 -36.70
N LYS A 50 222.90 -4.95 -38.02
CA LYS A 50 221.73 -4.72 -38.87
C LYS A 50 220.84 -5.95 -39.02
N LYS A 51 221.44 -7.14 -39.16
CA LYS A 51 220.68 -8.40 -39.30
C LYS A 51 219.83 -8.69 -38.07
N SER A 52 220.41 -8.56 -36.87
CA SER A 52 219.67 -8.74 -35.61
C SER A 52 218.46 -7.79 -35.53
N SER A 53 218.67 -6.52 -35.89
CA SER A 53 217.60 -5.50 -35.89
C SER A 53 216.46 -5.78 -36.89
N THR A 54 216.71 -6.48 -38.01
CA THR A 54 215.66 -6.91 -38.93
C THR A 54 214.92 -8.15 -38.44
N ASP A 55 215.62 -9.12 -37.86
CA ASP A 55 215.02 -10.39 -37.43
C ASP A 55 214.02 -10.18 -36.27
N ASP A 56 214.29 -9.23 -35.37
CA ASP A 56 213.35 -8.88 -34.28
C ASP A 56 212.10 -8.12 -34.77
N LYS A 57 212.22 -7.25 -35.79
CA LYS A 57 211.07 -6.57 -36.41
C LYS A 57 210.12 -7.54 -37.11
N ILE A 58 210.65 -8.63 -37.66
CA ILE A 58 209.82 -9.69 -38.28
C ILE A 58 209.00 -10.39 -37.20
N LYS A 59 209.60 -10.74 -36.05
CA LYS A 59 208.89 -11.38 -34.92
C LYS A 59 207.75 -10.51 -34.38
N THR A 60 207.93 -9.20 -34.24
CA THR A 60 206.87 -8.31 -33.73
C THR A 60 205.67 -8.27 -34.67
N LEU A 61 205.90 -8.13 -35.99
CA LEU A 61 204.83 -8.07 -36.99
C LEU A 61 204.05 -9.40 -37.10
N CYS A 62 204.73 -10.55 -36.98
CA CYS A 62 204.05 -11.85 -36.94
C CYS A 62 203.13 -12.00 -35.71
N ASN A 63 203.55 -11.50 -34.55
CA ASN A 63 202.75 -11.52 -33.33
C ASN A 63 201.53 -10.58 -33.39
N GLU A 64 201.65 -9.45 -34.10
CA GLU A 64 200.53 -8.51 -34.31
C GLU A 64 199.48 -9.09 -35.26
N LEU A 65 199.90 -9.69 -36.39
CA LEU A 65 199.00 -10.38 -37.30
C LEU A 65 198.21 -11.51 -36.60
N ALA A 66 198.87 -12.30 -35.76
CA ALA A 66 198.22 -13.40 -35.02
C ALA A 66 197.12 -12.90 -34.06
N LYS A 67 197.27 -11.71 -33.45
CA LYS A 67 196.22 -11.09 -32.62
C LYS A 67 195.01 -10.67 -33.46
N ILE A 68 195.23 -9.87 -34.51
CA ILE A 68 194.18 -9.36 -35.40
C ILE A 68 193.36 -10.51 -36.01
N GLN A 69 194.04 -11.61 -36.37
CA GLN A 69 193.40 -12.78 -36.97
C GLN A 69 192.52 -13.55 -35.98
N LYS A 70 192.85 -13.55 -34.68
CA LYS A 70 191.99 -14.07 -33.61
C LYS A 70 190.82 -13.14 -33.30
N GLU A 71 191.07 -11.84 -33.19
CA GLU A 71 190.02 -10.83 -32.97
C GLU A 71 188.94 -10.93 -34.07
N LYS A 72 189.35 -11.12 -35.34
CA LYS A 72 188.44 -11.35 -36.46
C LYS A 72 187.53 -12.56 -36.27
N SER A 73 188.03 -13.71 -35.80
CA SER A 73 187.18 -14.88 -35.51
C SER A 73 186.24 -14.63 -34.33
N ASP A 74 186.72 -13.94 -33.28
CA ASP A 74 185.92 -13.62 -32.10
C ASP A 74 184.78 -12.63 -32.41
N TYR A 75 184.90 -11.82 -33.47
CA TYR A 75 183.80 -10.99 -34.00
C TYR A 75 182.85 -11.76 -34.94
N LEU A 76 183.36 -12.68 -35.76
CA LEU A 76 182.52 -13.48 -36.67
C LEU A 76 181.50 -14.32 -35.89
N ASN A 77 181.97 -15.05 -34.87
CA ASN A 77 181.12 -15.91 -34.04
C ASN A 77 180.02 -15.14 -33.30
N LYS A 78 180.29 -13.88 -32.92
CA LYS A 78 179.29 -12.98 -32.30
C LYS A 78 178.23 -12.50 -33.29
N TYR A 79 178.62 -12.26 -34.54
CA TYR A 79 177.68 -11.88 -35.59
C TYR A 79 176.72 -13.02 -35.94
N GLU A 80 177.23 -14.26 -36.01
CA GLU A 80 176.39 -15.44 -36.25
C GLU A 80 175.39 -15.67 -35.10
N ALA A 81 175.84 -15.63 -33.84
CA ALA A 81 174.95 -15.75 -32.68
C ALA A 81 173.86 -14.65 -32.64
N LEU A 82 174.22 -13.39 -32.90
CA LEU A 82 173.26 -12.28 -32.96
C LEU A 82 172.25 -12.41 -34.13
N LYS A 83 172.65 -13.09 -35.22
CA LYS A 83 171.75 -13.35 -36.34
C LYS A 83 170.74 -14.45 -35.98
N ASP A 84 171.19 -15.54 -35.35
CA ASP A 84 170.31 -16.63 -34.92
C ASP A 84 169.30 -16.15 -33.86
N GLU A 85 169.72 -15.30 -32.90
CA GLU A 85 168.82 -14.61 -31.96
C GLU A 85 167.77 -13.74 -32.68
N LEU A 86 168.18 -13.00 -33.72
CA LEU A 86 167.28 -12.13 -34.50
C LEU A 86 166.25 -12.93 -35.30
N ASP A 87 166.66 -14.05 -35.90
CA ASP A 87 165.77 -14.93 -36.67
C ASP A 87 164.77 -15.65 -35.72
N GLU A 88 165.19 -16.05 -34.51
CA GLU A 88 164.29 -16.63 -33.49
C GLU A 88 163.28 -15.60 -32.96
N VAL A 89 163.69 -14.34 -32.76
CA VAL A 89 162.78 -13.23 -32.39
C VAL A 89 161.77 -12.92 -33.49
N GLN A 90 162.18 -12.94 -34.76
CA GLN A 90 161.24 -12.76 -35.89
C GLN A 90 160.16 -13.84 -35.90
N LEU A 91 160.51 -15.12 -35.75
CA LEU A 91 159.55 -16.22 -35.68
C LEU A 91 158.55 -16.06 -34.51
N LYS A 92 159.02 -15.60 -33.34
CA LYS A 92 158.15 -15.31 -32.18
C LYS A 92 157.19 -14.13 -32.44
N VAL A 93 157.63 -13.12 -33.19
CA VAL A 93 156.81 -11.98 -33.60
C VAL A 93 155.77 -12.37 -34.67
N GLU A 94 156.09 -13.30 -35.57
CA GLU A 94 155.11 -13.81 -36.55
C GLU A 94 154.07 -14.74 -35.90
N ALA A 95 154.49 -15.64 -35.02
CA ALA A 95 153.58 -16.50 -34.27
C ALA A 95 152.56 -15.68 -33.45
N SER A 96 153.02 -14.67 -32.71
CA SER A 96 152.16 -13.80 -31.89
C SER A 96 151.23 -12.91 -32.73
N LYS A 97 151.64 -12.44 -33.93
CA LYS A 97 150.73 -11.77 -34.88
C LYS A 97 149.59 -12.69 -35.32
N LEU A 98 149.89 -13.94 -35.67
CA LEU A 98 148.89 -14.94 -36.08
C LEU A 98 147.94 -15.31 -34.93
N GLU A 99 148.39 -15.28 -33.68
CA GLU A 99 147.50 -15.42 -32.52
C GLU A 99 146.60 -14.20 -32.32
N ILE A 100 147.14 -12.98 -32.41
CA ILE A 100 146.35 -11.74 -32.34
C ILE A 100 145.26 -11.72 -33.41
N GLU A 101 145.57 -12.12 -34.64
CA GLU A 101 144.57 -12.20 -35.72
C GLU A 101 143.48 -13.24 -35.44
N LYS A 102 143.83 -14.43 -34.94
CA LYS A 102 142.86 -15.43 -34.49
C LYS A 102 141.95 -14.87 -33.38
N TYR A 103 142.51 -14.20 -32.38
CA TYR A 103 141.74 -13.60 -31.29
C TYR A 103 140.82 -12.47 -31.79
N GLN A 104 141.30 -11.57 -32.66
CA GLN A 104 140.47 -10.53 -33.27
C GLN A 104 139.31 -11.12 -34.10
N ASN A 105 139.56 -12.18 -34.87
CA ASN A 105 138.52 -12.83 -35.65
C ASN A 105 137.55 -13.66 -34.78
N SER A 106 137.97 -14.13 -33.60
CA SER A 106 137.05 -14.71 -32.61
C SER A 106 136.21 -13.65 -31.90
N LEU A 107 136.79 -12.48 -31.59
CA LEU A 107 136.09 -11.37 -30.95
C LEU A 107 134.97 -10.83 -31.84
N LYS A 108 135.26 -10.57 -33.12
CA LYS A 108 134.25 -10.12 -34.11
C LYS A 108 133.06 -11.07 -34.20
N LYS A 109 133.30 -12.39 -34.20
CA LYS A 109 132.22 -13.40 -34.20
C LYS A 109 131.39 -13.33 -32.92
N CYS A 110 132.04 -13.25 -31.75
CA CYS A 110 131.34 -13.07 -30.48
C CYS A 110 130.53 -11.76 -30.42
N GLU A 111 130.99 -10.68 -31.07
CA GLU A 111 130.27 -9.41 -31.19
C GLU A 111 129.07 -9.52 -32.15
N GLU A 112 129.24 -10.15 -33.32
CA GLU A 112 128.17 -10.47 -34.27
C GLU A 112 127.08 -11.35 -33.65
N ASP A 113 127.48 -12.44 -32.97
CA ASP A 113 126.57 -13.33 -32.24
C ASP A 113 125.87 -12.59 -31.10
N SER A 114 126.58 -11.74 -30.34
CA SER A 114 125.99 -10.92 -29.27
C SER A 114 124.97 -9.89 -29.79
N LEU A 115 125.14 -9.38 -31.01
CA LEU A 115 124.16 -8.52 -31.69
C LEU A 115 122.97 -9.32 -32.20
N ASN A 116 123.19 -10.53 -32.73
CA ASN A 116 122.13 -11.41 -33.20
C ASN A 116 121.25 -11.93 -32.05
N PHE A 117 121.83 -12.38 -30.93
CA PHE A 117 121.07 -12.74 -29.74
C PHE A 117 120.33 -11.55 -29.12
N ARG A 118 120.87 -10.33 -29.23
CA ARG A 118 120.16 -9.12 -28.79
C ARG A 118 118.93 -8.83 -29.65
N ARG A 119 119.05 -8.93 -30.97
CA ARG A 119 117.90 -8.82 -31.90
C ARG A 119 116.83 -9.88 -31.57
N GLN A 120 117.21 -11.16 -31.54
CA GLN A 120 116.28 -12.25 -31.22
C GLN A 120 115.57 -12.07 -29.86
N ARG A 121 116.26 -11.52 -28.85
CA ARG A 121 115.66 -11.16 -27.56
C ARG A 121 114.66 -10.02 -27.70
N ASP A 122 114.98 -9.00 -28.48
CA ASP A 122 114.15 -7.80 -28.64
C ASP A 122 112.92 -8.12 -29.52
N ASP A 123 113.09 -8.89 -30.60
CA ASP A 123 112.01 -9.47 -31.41
C ASP A 123 111.04 -10.29 -30.53
N ALA A 124 111.56 -11.19 -29.68
CA ALA A 124 110.75 -11.99 -28.76
C ALA A 124 110.13 -11.20 -27.59
N ILE A 125 110.64 -10.00 -27.28
CA ILE A 125 110.03 -9.06 -26.33
C ILE A 125 108.82 -8.38 -26.99
N ASP A 126 108.94 -7.96 -28.24
CA ASP A 126 107.84 -7.35 -28.99
C ASP A 126 106.72 -8.37 -29.27
N GLU A 127 107.04 -9.60 -29.70
CA GLU A 127 106.07 -10.69 -29.85
C GLU A 127 105.31 -10.97 -28.53
N ARG A 128 106.04 -11.06 -27.40
CA ARG A 128 105.44 -11.22 -26.07
C ARG A 128 104.48 -10.08 -25.76
N ASP A 129 104.88 -8.84 -26.00
CA ASP A 129 104.07 -7.67 -25.64
C ASP A 129 102.89 -7.45 -26.58
N GLU A 130 102.92 -7.94 -27.82
CA GLU A 130 101.72 -8.06 -28.65
C GLU A 130 100.76 -9.14 -28.13
N VAL A 131 101.26 -10.32 -27.75
CA VAL A 131 100.46 -11.39 -27.16
C VAL A 131 99.83 -10.97 -25.83
N VAL A 132 100.55 -10.24 -24.98
CA VAL A 132 100.01 -9.68 -23.72
C VAL A 132 98.88 -8.69 -24.03
N LYS A 133 99.07 -7.72 -24.94
CA LYS A 133 98.01 -6.77 -25.35
C LYS A 133 96.79 -7.48 -25.96
N MET A 134 97.00 -8.61 -26.63
CA MET A 134 95.91 -9.46 -27.14
C MET A 134 95.16 -10.18 -26.01
N LEU A 135 95.87 -10.73 -25.02
CA LEU A 135 95.27 -11.35 -23.83
C LEU A 135 94.48 -10.33 -23.00
N GLU A 136 95.04 -9.16 -22.70
CA GLU A 136 94.37 -8.08 -21.97
C GLU A 136 93.03 -7.69 -22.62
N ARG A 137 93.01 -7.52 -23.95
CA ARG A 137 91.78 -7.24 -24.71
C ARG A 137 90.75 -8.35 -24.58
N ARG A 138 91.18 -9.62 -24.58
CA ARG A 138 90.29 -10.79 -24.43
C ARG A 138 89.81 -10.97 -22.99
N ASP A 139 90.61 -10.65 -21.99
CA ASP A 139 90.16 -10.67 -20.59
C ASP A 139 89.14 -9.56 -20.32
N ILE A 140 89.28 -8.37 -20.91
CA ILE A 140 88.26 -7.31 -20.86
C ILE A 140 86.97 -7.76 -21.57
N GLU A 141 87.08 -8.39 -22.76
CA GLU A 141 85.93 -8.96 -23.48
C GLU A 141 85.22 -10.06 -22.67
N LEU A 142 85.99 -10.96 -22.03
CA LEU A 142 85.47 -12.02 -21.16
C LEU A 142 84.89 -11.49 -19.85
N GLN A 143 85.43 -10.41 -19.27
CA GLN A 143 84.85 -9.75 -18.09
C GLN A 143 83.49 -9.15 -18.44
N ARG A 144 83.41 -8.37 -19.52
CA ARG A 144 82.15 -7.83 -20.03
C ARG A 144 81.13 -8.93 -20.31
N LEU A 145 81.52 -10.01 -21.01
CA LEU A 145 80.61 -11.12 -21.29
C LEU A 145 80.12 -11.84 -20.02
N LYS A 146 80.95 -11.92 -18.95
CA LYS A 146 80.51 -12.43 -17.64
C LYS A 146 79.53 -11.47 -16.95
N GLU A 147 79.73 -10.17 -17.06
CA GLU A 147 78.80 -9.15 -16.54
C GLU A 147 77.46 -9.17 -17.30
N ASP A 148 77.50 -9.22 -18.63
CA ASP A 148 76.31 -9.34 -19.49
C ASP A 148 75.53 -10.63 -19.12
N VAL A 149 76.19 -11.79 -19.03
CA VAL A 149 75.57 -13.06 -18.61
C VAL A 149 75.04 -13.00 -17.16
N SER A 150 75.74 -12.35 -16.23
CA SER A 150 75.29 -12.14 -14.86
C SER A 150 74.01 -11.28 -14.82
N SER A 151 73.98 -10.18 -15.58
CA SER A 151 72.83 -9.28 -15.67
C SER A 151 71.61 -9.99 -16.25
N LEU A 152 71.77 -10.73 -17.35
CA LEU A 152 70.72 -11.53 -17.97
C LEU A 152 70.22 -12.65 -17.05
N THR A 153 71.12 -13.30 -16.31
CA THR A 153 70.76 -14.31 -15.31
C THR A 153 69.92 -13.71 -14.17
N ASN A 154 70.24 -12.50 -13.73
CA ASN A 154 69.50 -11.82 -12.66
C ASN A 154 68.16 -11.25 -13.15
N GLN A 155 68.09 -10.73 -14.39
CA GLN A 155 66.84 -10.37 -15.05
C GLN A 155 65.92 -11.58 -15.22
N LEU A 156 66.46 -12.73 -15.66
CA LEU A 156 65.71 -13.98 -15.79
C LEU A 156 65.16 -14.47 -14.44
N LYS A 157 65.97 -14.44 -13.38
CA LYS A 157 65.51 -14.75 -12.00
C LYS A 157 64.39 -13.79 -11.54
N SER A 158 64.54 -12.49 -11.80
CA SER A 158 63.52 -11.49 -11.45
C SER A 158 62.21 -11.75 -12.21
N ALA A 159 62.26 -12.03 -13.51
CA ALA A 159 61.10 -12.37 -14.33
C ALA A 159 60.44 -13.69 -13.91
N ILE A 160 61.23 -14.70 -13.52
CA ILE A 160 60.71 -15.96 -12.95
C ILE A 160 60.00 -15.70 -11.62
N ASN A 161 60.60 -14.94 -10.71
CA ASN A 161 59.99 -14.61 -9.42
C ASN A 161 58.67 -13.85 -9.60
N ALA A 162 58.66 -12.80 -10.43
CA ALA A 162 57.45 -12.02 -10.73
C ALA A 162 56.35 -12.87 -11.39
N LYS A 163 56.72 -13.85 -12.24
CA LYS A 163 55.77 -14.82 -12.79
C LYS A 163 55.20 -15.75 -11.71
N CYS A 164 56.02 -16.25 -10.80
CA CYS A 164 55.57 -17.11 -9.70
C CYS A 164 54.66 -16.36 -8.71
N GLU A 165 54.98 -15.10 -8.41
CA GLU A 165 54.15 -14.20 -7.59
C GLU A 165 52.80 -13.90 -8.27
N ALA A 166 52.81 -13.58 -9.56
CA ALA A 166 51.59 -13.39 -10.35
C ALA A 166 50.71 -14.66 -10.42
N LEU A 167 51.31 -15.85 -10.44
CA LEU A 167 50.59 -17.12 -10.35
C LEU A 167 49.99 -17.35 -8.96
N SER A 168 50.75 -17.11 -7.88
CA SER A 168 50.23 -17.20 -6.50
C SER A 168 49.04 -16.27 -6.30
N ASN A 169 49.17 -15.01 -6.72
CA ASN A 169 48.10 -14.02 -6.66
C ASN A 169 46.88 -14.43 -7.51
N SER A 170 47.09 -15.08 -8.67
CA SER A 170 46.01 -15.62 -9.50
C SER A 170 45.27 -16.78 -8.82
N ASP A 171 46.00 -17.70 -8.19
CA ASP A 171 45.42 -18.85 -7.48
C ASP A 171 44.70 -18.41 -6.20
N GLU A 172 45.24 -17.42 -5.48
CA GLU A 172 44.58 -16.77 -4.34
C GLU A 172 43.28 -16.08 -4.77
N VAL A 173 43.30 -15.26 -5.82
CA VAL A 173 42.10 -14.61 -6.38
C VAL A 173 41.09 -15.65 -6.89
N HIS A 174 41.54 -16.75 -7.49
CA HIS A 174 40.67 -17.85 -7.88
C HIS A 174 40.01 -18.51 -6.67
N SER A 175 40.77 -18.79 -5.60
CA SER A 175 40.25 -19.36 -4.36
C SER A 175 39.26 -18.42 -3.65
N LEU A 176 39.52 -17.10 -3.66
CA LEU A 176 38.63 -16.08 -3.11
C LEU A 176 37.34 -15.99 -3.91
N LYS A 177 37.41 -16.00 -5.25
CA LYS A 177 36.24 -16.07 -6.13
C LYS A 177 35.40 -17.32 -5.83
N LEU A 178 36.01 -18.49 -5.72
CA LEU A 178 35.32 -19.75 -5.45
C LEU A 178 34.64 -19.74 -4.06
N ASN A 179 35.29 -19.16 -3.05
CA ASN A 179 34.70 -18.91 -1.73
C ASN A 179 33.55 -17.90 -1.76
N LEU A 180 33.61 -16.86 -2.61
CA LEU A 180 32.54 -15.90 -2.80
C LEU A 180 31.34 -16.54 -3.51
N GLU A 181 31.56 -17.30 -4.58
CA GLU A 181 30.50 -18.04 -5.27
C GLU A 181 29.77 -19.03 -4.33
N TYR A 182 30.48 -19.70 -3.42
CA TYR A 182 29.84 -20.56 -2.42
C TYR A 182 29.03 -19.75 -1.41
N LYS A 183 29.51 -18.60 -0.96
CA LYS A 183 28.76 -17.70 -0.06
C LYS A 183 27.51 -17.12 -0.75
N GLU A 184 27.63 -16.71 -2.00
CA GLU A 184 26.53 -16.22 -2.84
C GLU A 184 25.45 -17.29 -3.01
N LYS A 185 25.83 -18.51 -3.46
CA LYS A 185 24.91 -19.65 -3.60
C LYS A 185 24.22 -20.02 -2.27
N ARG A 186 24.92 -19.88 -1.13
CA ARG A 186 24.35 -20.11 0.21
C ARG A 186 23.35 -19.02 0.60
N LEU A 187 23.68 -17.75 0.35
CA LEU A 187 22.81 -16.60 0.63
C LEU A 187 21.56 -16.59 -0.27
N ASP A 188 21.67 -16.99 -1.53
CA ASP A 188 20.49 -17.16 -2.40
C ASP A 188 19.61 -18.35 -1.98
N GLN A 189 20.19 -19.42 -1.44
CA GLN A 189 19.41 -20.51 -0.82
C GLN A 189 18.69 -20.04 0.46
N GLU A 190 19.38 -19.32 1.35
CA GLU A 190 18.77 -18.70 2.55
C GLU A 190 17.63 -17.74 2.16
N LYS A 191 17.85 -16.89 1.16
CA LYS A 191 16.87 -15.93 0.61
C LYS A 191 15.69 -16.63 -0.07
N ALA A 192 15.91 -17.72 -0.79
CA ALA A 192 14.84 -18.53 -1.38
C ALA A 192 13.96 -19.17 -0.29
N LEU A 193 14.58 -19.73 0.76
CA LEU A 193 13.86 -20.30 1.91
C LEU A 193 13.09 -19.24 2.69
N LEU A 194 13.68 -18.05 2.93
CA LEU A 194 12.99 -16.93 3.57
C LEU A 194 11.82 -16.41 2.73
N ASN A 195 11.98 -16.28 1.41
CA ASN A 195 10.88 -15.92 0.51
C ASN A 195 9.76 -16.95 0.53
N GLN A 196 10.09 -18.25 0.55
CA GLN A 196 9.11 -19.33 0.67
C GLN A 196 8.38 -19.31 2.02
N GLN A 197 9.08 -19.02 3.13
CA GLN A 197 8.47 -18.82 4.43
C GLN A 197 7.53 -17.61 4.45
N ILE A 198 7.94 -16.48 3.87
CA ILE A 198 7.09 -15.28 3.72
C ILE A 198 5.86 -15.58 2.87
N GLN A 199 6.00 -16.33 1.78
CA GLN A 199 4.87 -16.73 0.94
C GLN A 199 3.90 -17.66 1.70
N ASN A 200 4.40 -18.70 2.38
CA ASN A 200 3.57 -19.59 3.19
C ASN A 200 2.82 -18.83 4.30
N LEU A 201 3.50 -17.88 4.98
CA LEU A 201 2.89 -17.04 6.02
C LEU A 201 1.83 -16.10 5.45
N ASN A 202 2.04 -15.53 4.26
CA ASN A 202 1.04 -14.71 3.58
C ASN A 202 -0.18 -15.55 3.13
N ASP A 203 0.05 -16.75 2.59
CA ASP A 203 -1.02 -17.67 2.18
C ASP A 203 -1.84 -18.14 3.39
N ASP A 204 -1.20 -18.44 4.52
CA ASP A 204 -1.90 -18.80 5.77
C ASP A 204 -2.61 -17.60 6.41
N LEU A 205 -2.03 -16.39 6.36
CA LEU A 205 -2.71 -15.17 6.79
C LEU A 205 -3.95 -14.91 5.92
N ALA A 206 -3.84 -15.06 4.59
CA ALA A 206 -4.97 -14.93 3.67
C ALA A 206 -6.07 -15.98 3.95
N LYS A 207 -5.70 -17.25 4.19
CA LYS A 207 -6.65 -18.30 4.62
C LYS A 207 -7.35 -17.91 5.92
N ARG A 208 -6.61 -17.52 6.97
CA ARG A 208 -7.20 -17.12 8.27
C ARG A 208 -8.08 -15.87 8.15
N THR A 209 -7.72 -14.90 7.31
CA THR A 209 -8.57 -13.73 7.03
C THR A 209 -9.85 -14.13 6.31
N SER A 210 -9.79 -15.05 5.35
CA SER A 210 -10.96 -15.60 4.65
C SER A 210 -11.87 -16.41 5.60
N GLU A 211 -11.29 -17.29 6.43
CA GLU A 211 -12.01 -18.03 7.48
C GLU A 211 -12.70 -17.09 8.47
N LEU A 212 -12.02 -16.05 8.95
CA LEU A 212 -12.60 -15.05 9.85
C LEU A 212 -13.69 -14.21 9.18
N ALA A 213 -13.56 -13.90 7.89
CA ALA A 213 -14.60 -13.21 7.12
C ALA A 213 -15.84 -14.10 6.94
N ASN A 214 -15.65 -15.38 6.60
CA ASN A 214 -16.74 -16.36 6.49
C ASN A 214 -17.42 -16.60 7.83
N PHE A 215 -16.67 -16.80 8.91
CA PHE A 215 -17.22 -16.94 10.27
C PHE A 215 -17.99 -15.70 10.72
N ARG A 216 -17.52 -14.48 10.41
CA ARG A 216 -18.26 -13.23 10.65
C ARG A 216 -19.54 -13.15 9.83
N ARG A 217 -19.54 -13.66 8.59
CA ARG A 217 -20.72 -13.70 7.72
C ARG A 217 -21.75 -14.73 8.20
N GLU A 218 -21.31 -15.92 8.57
CA GLU A 218 -22.16 -16.99 9.14
C GLU A 218 -22.77 -16.56 10.48
N THR A 219 -21.97 -16.01 11.40
CA THR A 219 -22.50 -15.49 12.68
C THR A 219 -23.44 -14.31 12.48
N SER A 220 -23.20 -13.44 11.51
CA SER A 220 -24.15 -12.37 11.14
C SER A 220 -25.45 -12.91 10.55
N ASN A 221 -25.38 -13.91 9.66
CA ASN A 221 -26.55 -14.57 9.09
C ASN A 221 -27.37 -15.30 10.17
N ASN A 222 -26.70 -16.04 11.06
CA ASN A 222 -27.35 -16.74 12.18
C ASN A 222 -27.99 -15.75 13.15
N LEU A 223 -27.33 -14.63 13.47
CA LEU A 223 -27.87 -13.57 14.32
C LEU A 223 -29.05 -12.84 13.65
N PHE A 224 -29.02 -12.66 12.33
CA PHE A 224 -30.15 -12.15 11.56
C PHE A 224 -31.34 -13.12 11.61
N MET A 225 -31.13 -14.40 11.30
CA MET A 225 -32.18 -15.43 11.39
C MET A 225 -32.77 -15.53 12.81
N LEU A 226 -31.95 -15.52 13.85
CA LEU A 226 -32.39 -15.51 15.25
C LEU A 226 -33.20 -14.26 15.58
N ARG A 227 -32.82 -13.07 15.09
CA ARG A 227 -33.62 -11.84 15.25
C ARG A 227 -34.94 -11.91 14.50
N THR A 228 -34.97 -12.43 13.28
CA THR A 228 -36.21 -12.61 12.50
C THR A 228 -37.15 -13.60 13.21
N GLN A 229 -36.64 -14.75 13.66
CA GLN A 229 -37.40 -15.74 14.43
C GLN A 229 -37.91 -15.14 15.75
N LEU A 230 -37.07 -14.39 16.48
CA LEU A 230 -37.48 -13.68 17.70
C LEU A 230 -38.61 -12.67 17.41
N SER A 231 -38.51 -11.88 16.34
CA SER A 231 -39.57 -10.93 15.97
C SER A 231 -40.88 -11.62 15.60
N ALA A 232 -40.82 -12.74 14.88
CA ALA A 232 -42.00 -13.55 14.55
C ALA A 232 -42.64 -14.13 15.83
N LYS A 233 -41.84 -14.66 16.76
CA LYS A 233 -42.35 -15.16 18.04
C LYS A 233 -42.86 -14.07 18.97
N ILE A 234 -42.32 -12.85 18.93
CA ILE A 234 -42.87 -11.70 19.66
C ILE A 234 -44.26 -11.34 19.10
N GLU A 235 -44.43 -11.29 17.78
CA GLU A 235 -45.71 -10.96 17.17
C GLU A 235 -46.76 -12.08 17.33
N GLU A 236 -46.37 -13.36 17.22
CA GLU A 236 -47.22 -14.50 17.60
C GLU A 236 -47.71 -14.40 19.06
N LEU A 237 -46.81 -14.09 20.00
CA LEU A 237 -47.13 -13.98 21.43
C LEU A 237 -48.01 -12.74 21.71
N LYS A 238 -47.82 -11.64 20.95
CA LYS A 238 -48.69 -10.46 20.98
C LYS A 238 -50.11 -10.80 20.50
N ILE A 239 -50.26 -11.43 19.33
CA ILE A 239 -51.56 -11.88 18.80
C ILE A 239 -52.23 -12.86 19.77
N ALA A 240 -51.47 -13.79 20.37
CA ALA A 240 -51.96 -14.71 21.39
C ALA A 240 -52.41 -14.00 22.68
N ASN A 241 -51.76 -12.89 23.08
CA ASN A 241 -52.19 -12.08 24.21
C ASN A 241 -53.43 -11.23 23.90
N GLU A 242 -53.51 -10.66 22.70
CA GLU A 242 -54.66 -9.87 22.23
C GLU A 242 -55.92 -10.75 22.17
N THR A 243 -55.85 -11.90 21.49
CA THR A 243 -56.96 -12.89 21.45
C THR A 243 -57.31 -13.46 22.83
N ASN A 244 -56.35 -13.70 23.72
CA ASN A 244 -56.62 -14.12 25.10
C ASN A 244 -57.28 -12.99 25.93
N SER A 245 -56.98 -11.72 25.63
CA SER A 245 -57.69 -10.56 26.20
C SER A 245 -59.14 -10.48 25.71
N GLU A 246 -59.38 -10.72 24.41
CA GLU A 246 -60.73 -10.80 23.83
C GLU A 246 -61.54 -11.97 24.40
N VAL A 247 -60.92 -13.15 24.58
CA VAL A 247 -61.56 -14.32 25.22
C VAL A 247 -61.87 -14.04 26.71
N LYS A 248 -61.07 -13.23 27.40
CA LYS A 248 -61.38 -12.76 28.76
C LYS A 248 -62.50 -11.72 28.80
N GLN A 249 -62.49 -10.75 27.89
CA GLN A 249 -63.57 -9.77 27.70
C GLN A 249 -64.91 -10.48 27.46
N THR A 250 -64.95 -11.40 26.50
CA THR A 250 -66.16 -12.19 26.18
C THR A 250 -66.58 -13.10 27.33
N ASN A 251 -65.66 -13.75 28.05
CA ASN A 251 -66.01 -14.47 29.28
C ASN A 251 -66.63 -13.55 30.35
N LEU A 252 -66.09 -12.34 30.54
CA LEU A 252 -66.65 -11.37 31.48
C LEU A 252 -68.05 -10.91 31.06
N THR A 253 -68.29 -10.63 29.77
CA THR A 253 -69.64 -10.27 29.30
C THR A 253 -70.63 -11.42 29.41
N LEU A 254 -70.22 -12.65 29.10
CA LEU A 254 -71.04 -13.86 29.26
C LEU A 254 -71.33 -14.16 30.73
N ASN A 255 -70.35 -14.08 31.63
CA ASN A 255 -70.56 -14.25 33.07
C ASN A 255 -71.51 -13.16 33.63
N ASN A 256 -71.32 -11.90 33.25
CA ASN A 256 -72.24 -10.81 33.61
C ASN A 256 -73.67 -11.03 33.07
N GLN A 257 -73.82 -11.72 31.93
CA GLN A 257 -75.12 -12.06 31.35
C GLN A 257 -75.75 -13.28 32.05
N ILE A 258 -74.95 -14.31 32.38
CA ILE A 258 -75.36 -15.46 33.20
C ILE A 258 -75.80 -14.99 34.58
N GLU A 259 -75.05 -14.10 35.24
CA GLU A 259 -75.41 -13.55 36.55
C GLU A 259 -76.72 -12.76 36.49
N LYS A 260 -76.92 -11.90 35.47
CA LYS A 260 -78.20 -11.20 35.24
C LYS A 260 -79.37 -12.15 34.98
N LEU A 261 -79.14 -13.26 34.26
CA LEU A 261 -80.16 -14.29 34.04
C LEU A 261 -80.47 -15.07 35.32
N THR A 262 -79.44 -15.42 36.11
CA THR A 262 -79.58 -16.08 37.42
C THR A 262 -80.31 -15.20 38.42
N GLN A 263 -80.01 -13.89 38.49
CA GLN A 263 -80.76 -12.93 39.32
C GLN A 263 -82.23 -12.82 38.87
N LYS A 264 -82.52 -12.85 37.57
CA LYS A 264 -83.89 -12.89 37.05
C LYS A 264 -84.62 -14.18 37.41
N LEU A 265 -83.97 -15.34 37.28
CA LEU A 265 -84.53 -16.64 37.66
C LEU A 265 -84.78 -16.73 39.17
N LEU A 266 -83.85 -16.22 40.00
CA LEU A 266 -84.03 -16.11 41.45
C LEU A 266 -85.19 -15.17 41.80
N GLY A 267 -85.33 -14.04 41.08
CA GLY A 267 -86.46 -13.13 41.23
C GLY A 267 -87.79 -13.79 40.91
N ILE A 268 -87.89 -14.48 39.77
CA ILE A 268 -89.09 -15.24 39.36
C ILE A 268 -89.40 -16.33 40.40
N SER A 269 -88.42 -17.14 40.78
CA SER A 269 -88.59 -18.21 41.78
C SER A 269 -89.02 -17.68 43.15
N ASN A 270 -88.50 -16.52 43.58
CA ASN A 270 -88.96 -15.86 44.80
C ASN A 270 -90.41 -15.36 44.67
N THR A 271 -90.80 -14.76 43.54
CA THR A 271 -92.20 -14.37 43.32
C THR A 271 -93.15 -15.58 43.25
N GLU A 272 -92.72 -16.69 42.65
CA GLU A 272 -93.48 -17.94 42.59
C GLU A 272 -93.60 -18.59 43.97
N SER A 273 -92.54 -18.56 44.79
CA SER A 273 -92.53 -19.01 46.18
C SER A 273 -93.51 -18.20 47.05
N VAL A 274 -93.51 -16.87 46.90
CA VAL A 274 -94.48 -15.98 47.60
C VAL A 274 -95.91 -16.25 47.12
N MET A 275 -96.14 -16.38 45.80
CA MET A 275 -97.47 -16.67 45.26
C MET A 275 -97.98 -18.05 45.69
N THR A 276 -97.13 -19.08 45.70
CA THR A 276 -97.52 -20.43 46.14
C THR A 276 -97.79 -20.51 47.63
N GLU A 277 -97.04 -19.84 48.51
CA GLU A 277 -97.41 -19.78 49.94
C GLU A 277 -98.64 -18.90 50.18
N ASN A 278 -98.88 -17.84 49.39
CA ASN A 278 -100.13 -17.08 49.43
C ASN A 278 -101.33 -17.97 49.06
N TYR A 279 -101.28 -18.70 47.94
CA TYR A 279 -102.31 -19.67 47.58
C TYR A 279 -102.46 -20.77 48.63
N ARG A 280 -101.38 -21.20 49.27
CA ARG A 280 -101.42 -22.18 50.36
C ARG A 280 -102.09 -21.62 51.62
N GLN A 281 -101.94 -20.33 51.92
CA GLN A 281 -102.65 -19.65 52.99
C GLN A 281 -104.13 -19.45 52.65
N GLU A 282 -104.45 -19.10 51.41
CA GLU A 282 -105.83 -19.02 50.91
C GLU A 282 -106.53 -20.38 50.98
N ILE A 283 -105.90 -21.46 50.52
CA ILE A 283 -106.43 -22.82 50.65
C ILE A 283 -106.65 -23.18 52.13
N LYS A 284 -105.68 -22.92 53.04
CA LYS A 284 -105.87 -23.13 54.49
C LYS A 284 -107.06 -22.35 55.05
N ALA A 285 -107.36 -21.15 54.54
CA ALA A 285 -108.51 -20.35 54.94
C ALA A 285 -109.83 -20.92 54.39
N GLN A 286 -109.85 -21.31 53.10
CA GLN A 286 -111.00 -21.95 52.47
C GLN A 286 -111.34 -23.32 53.11
N THR A 287 -110.32 -24.12 53.47
CA THR A 287 -110.52 -25.39 54.22
C THR A 287 -111.19 -25.15 55.57
N LYS A 288 -110.69 -24.18 56.36
CA LYS A 288 -111.33 -23.80 57.64
C LYS A 288 -112.77 -23.33 57.46
N LEU A 289 -113.05 -22.59 56.39
CA LEU A 289 -114.41 -22.13 56.08
C LEU A 289 -115.34 -23.32 55.75
N ALA A 290 -114.84 -24.29 54.98
CA ALA A 290 -115.56 -25.52 54.65
C ALA A 290 -115.77 -26.42 55.89
N GLU A 291 -114.78 -26.51 56.78
CA GLU A 291 -114.90 -27.21 58.07
C GLU A 291 -115.98 -26.59 58.96
N LEU A 292 -116.04 -25.25 59.05
CA LEU A 292 -117.07 -24.53 59.80
C LEU A 292 -118.48 -24.69 59.19
N PHE A 293 -118.61 -24.66 57.86
CA PHE A 293 -119.89 -24.95 57.21
C PHE A 293 -120.31 -26.41 57.39
N LYS A 294 -119.35 -27.35 57.41
CA LYS A 294 -119.62 -28.76 57.68
C LYS A 294 -120.14 -28.95 59.11
N SER A 295 -119.46 -28.41 60.13
CA SER A 295 -119.92 -28.55 61.52
C SER A 295 -121.29 -27.91 61.74
N LEU A 296 -121.57 -26.76 61.11
CA LEU A 296 -122.88 -26.12 61.16
C LEU A 296 -123.99 -26.97 60.51
N SER A 297 -123.65 -27.71 59.45
CA SER A 297 -124.56 -28.67 58.80
C SER A 297 -124.82 -29.89 59.69
N GLU A 298 -123.80 -30.42 60.36
CA GLU A 298 -123.90 -31.55 61.29
C GLU A 298 -124.74 -31.17 62.54
N ASP A 299 -124.57 -29.95 63.07
CA ASP A 299 -125.39 -29.36 64.15
C ASP A 299 -126.86 -29.07 63.77
N SER A 300 -127.15 -29.00 62.47
CA SER A 300 -128.51 -28.85 61.92
C SER A 300 -129.16 -30.22 61.65
N ALA A 301 -128.36 -31.19 61.23
CA ALA A 301 -128.80 -32.57 61.02
C ALA A 301 -129.20 -33.24 62.35
N SER A 302 -128.41 -33.08 63.41
CA SER A 302 -128.73 -33.63 64.74
C SER A 302 -130.05 -33.12 65.29
N LYS A 303 -130.30 -31.80 65.24
CA LYS A 303 -131.58 -31.20 65.65
C LYS A 303 -132.77 -31.67 64.80
N SER A 304 -132.53 -31.95 63.52
CA SER A 304 -133.56 -32.53 62.64
C SER A 304 -133.87 -33.97 63.02
N GLU A 305 -132.88 -34.76 63.42
CA GLU A 305 -133.06 -36.14 63.90
C GLU A 305 -133.79 -36.18 65.26
N GLU A 306 -133.45 -35.30 66.20
CA GLU A 306 -134.16 -35.13 67.48
C GLU A 306 -135.67 -34.85 67.25
N LEU A 307 -135.99 -33.86 66.41
CA LEU A 307 -137.38 -33.52 66.05
C LEU A 307 -138.09 -34.68 65.33
N THR A 308 -137.39 -35.39 64.44
CA THR A 308 -137.95 -36.54 63.71
C THR A 308 -138.28 -37.70 64.66
N ASN A 309 -137.53 -37.89 65.73
CA ASN A 309 -137.80 -38.93 66.73
C ASN A 309 -139.01 -38.58 67.61
N ALA A 310 -139.16 -37.31 68.03
CA ALA A 310 -140.36 -36.86 68.76
C ALA A 310 -141.66 -37.04 67.94
N VAL A 311 -141.62 -36.86 66.62
CA VAL A 311 -142.78 -37.10 65.74
C VAL A 311 -143.17 -38.58 65.68
N LYS A 312 -142.20 -39.51 65.72
CA LYS A 312 -142.48 -40.97 65.71
C LYS A 312 -143.22 -41.42 66.96
N GLU A 313 -142.90 -40.87 68.13
CA GLU A 313 -143.59 -41.21 69.38
C GLU A 313 -145.05 -40.75 69.38
N LEU A 314 -145.32 -39.55 68.86
CA LEU A 314 -146.68 -39.04 68.68
C LEU A 314 -147.52 -39.89 67.70
N GLN A 315 -146.92 -40.34 66.59
CA GLN A 315 -147.60 -41.23 65.64
C GLN A 315 -148.00 -42.58 66.25
N LYS A 316 -147.16 -43.14 67.14
CA LYS A 316 -147.44 -44.43 67.78
C LYS A 316 -148.69 -44.39 68.67
N LEU A 317 -148.82 -43.34 69.50
CA LEU A 317 -149.99 -43.14 70.37
C LEU A 317 -151.30 -42.98 69.58
N LEU A 318 -151.24 -42.34 68.40
CA LEU A 318 -152.40 -42.19 67.51
C LEU A 318 -152.87 -43.55 66.96
N GLN A 319 -151.94 -44.45 66.64
CA GLN A 319 -152.26 -45.74 66.04
C GLN A 319 -152.90 -46.71 67.04
N GLU A 320 -152.43 -46.72 68.30
CA GLU A 320 -152.99 -47.51 69.41
C GLU A 320 -154.45 -47.08 69.75
N ALA A 321 -154.76 -45.78 69.64
CA ALA A 321 -156.13 -45.28 69.78
C ALA A 321 -157.04 -45.69 68.60
N THR A 322 -156.50 -45.74 67.38
CA THR A 322 -157.27 -46.04 66.16
C THR A 322 -157.72 -47.50 66.11
N THR A 323 -156.86 -48.44 66.52
CA THR A 323 -157.19 -49.88 66.52
C THR A 323 -158.36 -50.22 67.44
N HIS A 324 -158.51 -49.54 68.58
CA HIS A 324 -159.52 -49.90 69.58
C HIS A 324 -160.98 -49.60 69.12
N CYS A 325 -161.17 -48.74 68.12
CA CYS A 325 -162.49 -48.44 67.55
C CYS A 325 -162.97 -49.52 66.56
N GLY A 326 -162.09 -50.07 65.73
CA GLY A 326 -162.46 -51.07 64.69
C GLY A 326 -163.00 -52.39 65.26
N ASP A 327 -162.53 -52.78 66.45
CA ASP A 327 -162.97 -53.99 67.17
C ASP A 327 -164.42 -53.91 67.70
N LEU A 328 -165.05 -52.73 67.62
CA LEU A 328 -166.45 -52.50 68.00
C LEU A 328 -167.39 -52.44 66.79
N GLU A 329 -166.98 -51.85 65.67
CA GLU A 329 -167.79 -51.77 64.45
C GLU A 329 -167.97 -53.15 63.79
N THR A 330 -166.91 -53.95 63.76
CA THR A 330 -166.90 -55.31 63.17
C THR A 330 -167.99 -56.24 63.75
N LYS A 331 -168.27 -56.14 65.05
CA LYS A 331 -169.27 -56.99 65.74
C LYS A 331 -170.72 -56.60 65.48
N LEU A 332 -170.98 -55.42 64.90
CA LEU A 332 -172.31 -55.00 64.46
C LEU A 332 -172.62 -55.53 63.06
N LEU A 333 -171.64 -55.43 62.15
CA LEU A 333 -171.80 -55.82 60.73
C LEU A 333 -172.08 -57.32 60.55
N GLU A 334 -171.51 -58.17 61.42
CA GLU A 334 -171.78 -59.63 61.46
C GLU A 334 -173.26 -59.99 61.76
N LYS A 335 -174.06 -59.05 62.30
CA LYS A 335 -175.50 -59.27 62.57
C LYS A 335 -176.43 -58.78 61.47
N GLU A 336 -175.96 -57.93 60.56
CA GLU A 336 -176.76 -57.41 59.44
C GLU A 336 -176.70 -58.37 58.23
N THR A 337 -175.51 -58.90 57.94
CA THR A 337 -175.25 -59.80 56.80
C THR A 337 -176.02 -61.13 56.83
N GLU A 338 -176.43 -61.63 58.00
CA GLU A 338 -177.29 -62.82 58.11
C GLU A 338 -178.69 -62.63 57.52
N PHE A 339 -179.22 -61.39 57.50
CA PHE A 339 -180.57 -61.10 57.01
C PHE A 339 -180.64 -60.86 55.49
N GLU A 340 -179.61 -60.27 54.88
CA GLU A 340 -179.59 -59.98 53.44
C GLU A 340 -179.53 -61.25 52.56
N SER A 341 -178.83 -62.29 53.03
CA SER A 341 -178.70 -63.58 52.31
C SER A 341 -180.03 -64.32 52.06
N ILE A 342 -181.11 -63.90 52.72
CA ILE A 342 -182.46 -64.45 52.53
C ILE A 342 -183.21 -63.73 51.39
N LEU A 343 -182.86 -62.47 51.09
CA LEU A 343 -183.49 -61.66 50.03
C LEU A 343 -182.98 -61.98 48.63
N GLU A 344 -181.66 -62.10 48.42
CA GLU A 344 -181.09 -62.32 47.07
C GLU A 344 -181.59 -63.61 46.39
N LYS A 345 -181.97 -64.63 47.17
CA LYS A 345 -182.55 -65.89 46.67
C LYS A 345 -183.90 -65.70 45.95
N LYS A 346 -184.50 -64.50 45.98
CA LYS A 346 -185.64 -64.10 45.15
C LYS A 346 -185.23 -63.52 43.78
N ASN A 347 -184.04 -62.95 43.64
CA ASN A 347 -183.60 -62.23 42.43
C ASN A 347 -182.99 -63.15 41.36
N LEU A 348 -182.61 -64.39 41.71
CA LEU A 348 -182.18 -65.47 40.79
C LEU A 348 -183.23 -65.90 39.75
N CYS A 349 -184.35 -65.20 39.63
CA CYS A 349 -185.51 -65.60 38.82
C CYS A 349 -185.76 -64.71 37.56
N ILE A 350 -185.06 -63.58 37.40
CA ILE A 350 -185.51 -62.54 36.46
C ILE A 350 -184.82 -62.52 35.09
N GLU A 351 -183.48 -62.60 34.99
CA GLU A 351 -182.80 -62.21 33.72
C GLU A 351 -181.69 -63.13 33.20
N GLY A 352 -181.90 -64.44 33.29
CA GLY A 352 -181.22 -65.44 32.42
C GLY A 352 -181.70 -65.38 30.96
N LEU A 353 -181.66 -64.20 30.32
CA LEU A 353 -182.19 -63.94 28.98
C LEU A 353 -181.29 -63.08 28.08
N LYS A 354 -180.07 -62.76 28.53
CA LYS A 354 -178.94 -62.18 27.76
C LYS A 354 -177.60 -62.60 28.37
N GLU A 355 -177.39 -63.86 28.76
CA GLU A 355 -177.22 -64.96 27.80
C GLU A 355 -176.42 -64.53 26.57
N GLU A 356 -175.10 -64.71 26.71
CA GLU A 356 -174.23 -65.37 25.74
C GLU A 356 -173.74 -64.71 24.43
N LEU A 357 -172.50 -65.11 24.11
CA LEU A 357 -171.97 -65.36 22.76
C LEU A 357 -172.04 -64.21 21.73
N ARG A 358 -171.12 -63.24 21.91
CA ARG A 358 -170.01 -63.19 20.94
C ARG A 358 -168.65 -62.80 21.54
N HIS A 359 -167.87 -63.85 21.82
CA HIS A 359 -166.42 -63.99 21.60
C HIS A 359 -165.65 -62.74 21.11
N ALA A 360 -164.54 -62.30 21.71
CA ALA A 360 -163.44 -63.04 22.37
C ALA A 360 -162.70 -64.04 21.46
N ASN A 361 -161.66 -63.55 20.76
CA ASN A 361 -160.31 -64.14 20.67
C ASN A 361 -159.38 -63.25 19.80
N GLU A 362 -158.09 -63.60 19.76
CA GLU A 362 -157.05 -63.19 18.77
C GLU A 362 -156.46 -61.75 18.87
N LEU A 363 -155.13 -61.53 18.75
CA LEU A 363 -153.96 -62.40 18.98
C LEU A 363 -152.66 -61.56 19.17
N ILE A 364 -151.56 -62.26 19.47
CA ILE A 364 -150.19 -61.82 19.84
C ILE A 364 -149.30 -61.64 18.56
N THR A 365 -148.03 -61.22 18.73
CA THR A 365 -146.85 -61.22 17.78
C THR A 365 -146.53 -59.89 17.08
N ALA A 366 -145.29 -59.52 16.70
CA ALA A 366 -143.89 -60.02 16.88
C ALA A 366 -142.89 -58.80 16.77
N ALA A 367 -141.71 -58.72 17.40
CA ALA A 367 -140.40 -59.39 17.18
C ALA A 367 -139.74 -59.07 15.79
N LYS A 368 -138.40 -58.90 15.60
CA LYS A 368 -137.20 -59.09 16.47
C LYS A 368 -135.90 -58.48 15.84
N GLN A 369 -134.78 -58.48 16.60
CA GLN A 369 -133.33 -58.39 16.21
C GLN A 369 -132.75 -57.01 15.75
N GLU A 370 -131.49 -56.57 16.01
CA GLU A 370 -130.15 -57.12 16.43
C GLU A 370 -129.15 -57.45 15.28
N ASN A 371 -127.81 -57.22 15.34
CA ASN A 371 -126.90 -56.40 16.21
C ASN A 371 -125.42 -56.42 15.64
N LEU A 372 -124.44 -55.75 16.31
CA LEU A 372 -122.95 -55.93 16.22
C LEU A 372 -122.19 -55.51 14.91
N GLU A 373 -120.88 -55.13 14.86
CA GLU A 373 -119.89 -54.62 15.86
C GLU A 373 -118.56 -54.07 15.24
N LYS A 374 -117.73 -53.40 16.07
CA LYS A 374 -116.24 -53.29 16.07
C LYS A 374 -115.42 -52.56 14.96
N ALA A 375 -115.01 -51.35 15.34
CA ALA A 375 -113.74 -50.59 15.16
C ALA A 375 -112.46 -51.25 14.59
N ILE A 376 -111.56 -50.42 14.00
CA ILE A 376 -110.14 -50.18 14.42
C ILE A 376 -109.41 -49.08 13.59
N GLU A 377 -108.46 -48.38 14.23
CA GLU A 377 -107.29 -47.56 13.78
C GLU A 377 -107.33 -46.50 12.62
N ALA A 378 -107.18 -45.23 13.04
CA ALA A 378 -106.13 -44.25 12.69
C ALA A 378 -105.60 -44.03 11.23
N LEU A 379 -105.74 -42.78 10.74
CA LEU A 379 -104.59 -41.85 10.51
C LEU A 379 -105.01 -40.38 10.25
N SER A 380 -104.27 -39.44 10.85
CA SER A 380 -104.10 -37.98 10.55
C SER A 380 -105.21 -37.13 9.87
N PRO A 381 -105.82 -36.14 10.57
CA PRO A 381 -106.73 -35.15 9.98
C PRO A 381 -106.13 -33.73 9.87
N ALA A 382 -105.27 -33.47 8.87
CA ALA A 382 -104.82 -32.09 8.55
C ALA A 382 -104.39 -31.91 7.07
N ALA A 383 -104.49 -30.67 6.57
CA ALA A 383 -103.88 -30.17 5.31
C ALA A 383 -104.41 -30.64 3.94
N ALA A 384 -105.64 -31.19 3.84
CA ALA A 384 -106.31 -31.46 2.55
C ALA A 384 -107.00 -30.22 1.91
N SER A 385 -106.40 -29.03 2.02
CA SER A 385 -107.05 -27.73 1.74
C SER A 385 -107.00 -27.28 0.27
N THR A 386 -107.56 -28.06 -0.65
CA THR A 386 -107.73 -27.68 -2.08
C THR A 386 -109.17 -27.81 -2.61
N SER A 387 -110.17 -27.73 -1.72
CA SER A 387 -111.60 -27.74 -2.06
C SER A 387 -112.09 -26.43 -2.71
N ARG A 388 -111.55 -26.06 -3.89
CA ARG A 388 -112.09 -24.95 -4.70
C ARG A 388 -111.69 -24.93 -6.20
N LEU A 389 -111.83 -26.04 -6.94
CA LEU A 389 -111.68 -26.01 -8.41
C LEU A 389 -112.59 -26.97 -9.20
N LEU A 390 -113.91 -26.92 -8.97
CA LEU A 390 -114.91 -27.65 -9.78
C LEU A 390 -116.04 -26.74 -10.25
N LYS A 391 -115.89 -26.15 -11.46
CA LYS A 391 -116.95 -25.86 -12.46
C LYS A 391 -116.42 -25.03 -13.63
N SER A 392 -115.99 -25.70 -14.70
CA SER A 392 -116.16 -25.24 -16.08
C SER A 392 -116.19 -26.45 -17.00
N GLY A 393 -117.05 -26.43 -18.02
CA GLY A 393 -117.15 -27.51 -19.00
C GLY A 393 -116.28 -27.21 -20.22
N LEU A 394 -115.34 -28.09 -20.53
CA LEU A 394 -114.55 -28.06 -21.77
C LEU A 394 -114.72 -29.39 -22.50
N THR A 395 -114.73 -29.34 -23.83
CA THR A 395 -114.97 -30.54 -24.65
C THR A 395 -113.67 -31.30 -24.93
N LEU A 396 -113.77 -32.62 -25.13
CA LEU A 396 -112.61 -33.53 -25.25
C LEU A 396 -111.61 -33.09 -26.34
N THR A 397 -112.11 -32.53 -27.45
CA THR A 397 -111.29 -32.01 -28.56
C THR A 397 -110.43 -30.81 -28.15
N GLN A 398 -110.93 -29.95 -27.24
CA GLN A 398 -110.17 -28.79 -26.77
C GLN A 398 -109.01 -29.23 -25.87
N ILE A 399 -109.20 -30.26 -25.03
CA ILE A 399 -108.13 -30.83 -24.21
C ILE A 399 -106.99 -31.38 -25.10
N TYR A 400 -107.34 -32.09 -26.18
CA TYR A 400 -106.35 -32.55 -27.17
C TYR A 400 -105.61 -31.39 -27.87
N SER A 401 -106.31 -30.31 -28.24
CA SER A 401 -105.68 -29.14 -28.86
C SER A 401 -104.71 -28.41 -27.91
N GLN A 402 -105.05 -28.30 -26.61
CA GLN A 402 -104.16 -27.72 -25.61
C GLN A 402 -102.96 -28.63 -25.32
N TYR A 403 -103.16 -29.95 -25.23
CA TYR A 403 -102.06 -30.89 -25.06
C TYR A 403 -101.08 -30.86 -26.25
N ALA A 404 -101.60 -30.80 -27.48
CA ALA A 404 -100.77 -30.66 -28.68
C ALA A 404 -99.98 -29.34 -28.69
N SER A 405 -100.64 -28.21 -28.43
CA SER A 405 -100.03 -26.88 -28.36
C SER A 405 -98.93 -26.78 -27.28
N VAL A 406 -99.18 -27.32 -26.08
CA VAL A 406 -98.18 -27.36 -25.00
C VAL A 406 -97.01 -28.30 -25.33
N SER A 407 -97.27 -29.42 -26.02
CA SER A 407 -96.22 -30.33 -26.50
C SER A 407 -95.33 -29.68 -27.58
N GLU A 408 -95.92 -28.90 -28.48
CA GLU A 408 -95.22 -28.14 -29.51
C GLU A 408 -94.39 -27.00 -28.92
N GLN A 409 -94.95 -26.23 -27.98
CA GLN A 409 -94.21 -25.21 -27.21
C GLN A 409 -93.04 -25.83 -26.43
N LEU A 410 -93.24 -26.99 -25.79
CA LEU A 410 -92.18 -27.72 -25.08
C LEU A 410 -91.09 -28.26 -26.03
N LEU A 411 -91.43 -28.57 -27.30
CA LEU A 411 -90.46 -28.95 -28.32
C LEU A 411 -89.63 -27.75 -28.76
N LEU A 412 -90.26 -26.61 -29.01
CA LEU A 412 -89.60 -25.35 -29.39
C LEU A 412 -88.67 -24.85 -28.28
N GLU A 413 -89.13 -24.83 -27.03
CA GLU A 413 -88.29 -24.54 -25.86
C GLU A 413 -87.07 -25.46 -25.76
N LYS A 414 -87.24 -26.77 -25.98
CA LYS A 414 -86.10 -27.72 -25.99
C LYS A 414 -85.14 -27.46 -27.15
N GLU A 415 -85.64 -27.06 -28.31
CA GLU A 415 -84.85 -26.63 -29.47
C GLU A 415 -84.06 -25.34 -29.20
N GLU A 416 -84.67 -24.33 -28.58
CA GLU A 416 -84.02 -23.06 -28.22
C GLU A 416 -83.01 -23.24 -27.09
N ASN A 417 -83.35 -24.01 -26.06
CA ASN A 417 -82.43 -24.37 -24.99
C ASN A 417 -81.24 -25.20 -25.53
N ARG A 418 -81.44 -26.07 -26.53
CA ARG A 418 -80.34 -26.75 -27.26
C ARG A 418 -79.48 -25.77 -28.06
N LYS A 419 -80.06 -24.78 -28.73
CA LYS A 419 -79.34 -23.72 -29.47
C LYS A 419 -78.53 -22.83 -28.50
N LEU A 420 -79.11 -22.44 -27.37
CA LEU A 420 -78.47 -21.65 -26.33
C LEU A 420 -77.29 -22.40 -25.70
N ASN A 421 -77.46 -23.69 -25.37
CA ASN A 421 -76.37 -24.54 -24.89
C ASN A 421 -75.22 -24.63 -25.92
N LEU A 422 -75.51 -24.70 -27.23
CA LEU A 422 -74.48 -24.67 -28.28
C LEU A 422 -73.73 -23.34 -28.33
N TYR A 423 -74.41 -22.21 -28.16
CA TYR A 423 -73.73 -20.90 -28.06
C TYR A 423 -72.87 -20.80 -26.80
N VAL A 424 -73.38 -21.20 -25.62
CA VAL A 424 -72.62 -21.19 -24.37
C VAL A 424 -71.38 -22.09 -24.45
N ASN A 425 -71.49 -23.29 -25.03
CA ASN A 425 -70.34 -24.18 -25.24
C ASN A 425 -69.33 -23.63 -26.28
N THR A 426 -69.77 -22.84 -27.26
CA THR A 426 -68.88 -22.14 -28.20
C THR A 426 -68.12 -21.01 -27.49
N ILE A 427 -68.80 -20.20 -26.70
CA ILE A 427 -68.21 -19.12 -25.90
C ILE A 427 -67.21 -19.67 -24.88
N LEU A 428 -67.54 -20.78 -24.20
CA LEU A 428 -66.62 -21.48 -23.29
C LEU A 428 -65.35 -21.91 -24.02
N LYS A 429 -65.45 -22.55 -25.19
CA LYS A 429 -64.27 -22.97 -25.98
C LYS A 429 -63.43 -21.78 -26.45
N GLU A 430 -64.03 -20.66 -26.81
CA GLU A 430 -63.28 -19.44 -27.14
C GLU A 430 -62.55 -18.87 -25.92
N ILE A 431 -63.17 -18.89 -24.73
CA ILE A 431 -62.55 -18.47 -23.47
C ILE A 431 -61.40 -19.42 -23.11
N GLU A 432 -61.59 -20.73 -23.19
CA GLU A 432 -60.58 -21.76 -22.97
C GLU A 432 -59.37 -21.61 -23.91
N GLN A 433 -59.59 -21.27 -25.18
CA GLN A 433 -58.52 -21.02 -26.16
C GLN A 433 -57.79 -19.69 -25.91
N LYS A 434 -58.50 -18.65 -25.46
CA LYS A 434 -57.92 -17.31 -25.20
C LYS A 434 -57.23 -17.22 -23.84
N ALA A 435 -57.66 -18.01 -22.84
CA ALA A 435 -57.08 -18.06 -21.50
C ALA A 435 -55.55 -18.30 -21.45
N PRO A 436 -54.95 -19.30 -22.13
CA PRO A 436 -53.50 -19.49 -22.11
C PRO A 436 -52.75 -18.35 -22.83
N ILE A 437 -53.34 -17.74 -23.87
CA ILE A 437 -52.76 -16.60 -24.58
C ILE A 437 -52.71 -15.38 -23.65
N LEU A 438 -53.82 -15.09 -22.96
CA LEU A 438 -53.90 -13.99 -21.98
C LEU A 438 -53.00 -14.23 -20.75
N LYS A 439 -52.85 -15.49 -20.30
CA LYS A 439 -51.91 -15.86 -19.23
C LYS A 439 -50.47 -15.60 -19.67
N LYS A 440 -50.07 -16.08 -20.85
CA LYS A 440 -48.73 -15.81 -21.39
C LYS A 440 -48.48 -14.32 -21.61
N GLN A 441 -49.45 -13.57 -22.13
CA GLN A 441 -49.32 -12.12 -22.30
C GLN A 441 -49.11 -11.37 -20.97
N ARG A 442 -49.64 -11.88 -19.86
CA ARG A 442 -49.33 -11.35 -18.52
C ARG A 442 -47.92 -11.75 -18.09
N GLU A 443 -47.53 -13.01 -18.25
CA GLU A 443 -46.18 -13.49 -17.90
C GLU A 443 -45.08 -12.76 -18.69
N ASP A 444 -45.29 -12.54 -19.99
CA ASP A 444 -44.40 -11.76 -20.87
C ASP A 444 -44.38 -10.26 -20.47
N TYR A 445 -45.52 -9.70 -19.99
CA TYR A 445 -45.61 -8.31 -19.53
C TYR A 445 -44.97 -8.10 -18.15
N ASP A 446 -45.19 -9.00 -17.19
CA ASP A 446 -44.61 -8.96 -15.86
C ASP A 446 -43.07 -9.14 -15.94
N TYR A 447 -42.61 -9.98 -16.87
CA TYR A 447 -41.18 -10.05 -17.23
C TYR A 447 -40.67 -8.73 -17.84
N ALA A 448 -41.41 -8.13 -18.77
CA ALA A 448 -41.03 -6.84 -19.34
C ALA A 448 -40.96 -5.73 -18.26
N MET A 449 -41.95 -5.64 -17.36
CA MET A 449 -41.95 -4.67 -16.25
C MET A 449 -40.75 -4.88 -15.32
N THR A 450 -40.49 -6.10 -14.86
CA THR A 450 -39.34 -6.39 -13.97
C THR A 450 -37.98 -6.14 -14.65
N THR A 451 -37.86 -6.34 -15.97
CA THR A 451 -36.65 -5.91 -16.71
C THR A 451 -36.54 -4.39 -16.84
N VAL A 452 -37.64 -3.65 -16.96
CA VAL A 452 -37.63 -2.17 -16.97
C VAL A 452 -37.32 -1.61 -15.59
N GLU A 453 -37.87 -2.18 -14.52
CA GLU A 453 -37.58 -1.80 -13.13
C GLU A 453 -36.09 -1.99 -12.83
N THR A 454 -35.53 -3.19 -13.05
CA THR A 454 -34.11 -3.47 -12.80
C THR A 454 -33.14 -2.68 -13.70
N LEU A 455 -33.53 -2.35 -14.94
CA LEU A 455 -32.76 -1.42 -15.78
C LEU A 455 -32.86 0.02 -15.28
N THR A 456 -33.99 0.44 -14.70
CA THR A 456 -34.18 1.78 -14.12
C THR A 456 -33.37 1.93 -12.83
N GLU A 457 -33.46 0.97 -11.91
CA GLU A 457 -32.59 0.90 -10.73
C GLU A 457 -31.11 0.99 -11.13
N ARG A 458 -30.70 0.24 -12.17
CA ARG A 458 -29.32 0.27 -12.63
C ARG A 458 -28.91 1.59 -13.29
N ILE A 459 -29.83 2.33 -13.90
CA ILE A 459 -29.58 3.70 -14.38
C ILE A 459 -29.44 4.66 -13.19
N GLU A 460 -30.31 4.58 -12.18
CA GLU A 460 -30.23 5.40 -10.97
C GLU A 460 -28.93 5.18 -10.18
N GLU A 461 -28.47 3.92 -10.06
CA GLU A 461 -27.15 3.59 -9.50
C GLU A 461 -26.01 4.28 -10.28
N MET A 462 -26.02 4.14 -11.61
CA MET A 462 -24.99 4.72 -12.48
C MET A 462 -25.01 6.26 -12.48
N GLU A 463 -26.18 6.89 -12.34
CA GLU A 463 -26.29 8.33 -12.15
C GLU A 463 -25.84 8.78 -10.75
N ALA A 464 -26.14 8.02 -9.70
CA ALA A 464 -25.66 8.29 -8.35
C ALA A 464 -24.12 8.24 -8.29
N ASP A 465 -23.50 7.21 -8.87
CA ASP A 465 -22.04 7.11 -9.00
C ASP A 465 -21.46 8.22 -9.88
N ARG A 466 -22.07 8.54 -11.03
CA ARG A 466 -21.62 9.66 -11.88
C ARG A 466 -21.65 10.98 -11.11
N ASN A 467 -22.70 11.24 -10.35
CA ASN A 467 -22.84 12.44 -9.52
C ASN A 467 -21.84 12.44 -8.35
N ARG A 468 -21.55 11.28 -7.75
CA ARG A 468 -20.52 11.13 -6.72
C ARG A 468 -19.12 11.43 -7.26
N PHE A 469 -18.71 10.77 -8.35
CA PHE A 469 -17.40 11.04 -8.98
C PHE A 469 -17.28 12.49 -9.47
N GLN A 470 -18.38 13.11 -9.90
CA GLN A 470 -18.38 14.53 -10.25
C GLN A 470 -18.09 15.44 -9.03
N ARG A 471 -18.65 15.13 -7.84
CA ARG A 471 -18.36 15.85 -6.58
C ARG A 471 -16.92 15.63 -6.13
N GLU A 472 -16.47 14.39 -6.08
CA GLU A 472 -15.08 14.03 -5.71
C GLU A 472 -14.08 14.71 -6.66
N CYS A 473 -14.40 14.82 -7.95
CA CYS A 473 -13.59 15.55 -8.93
C CYS A 473 -13.59 17.07 -8.71
N THR A 474 -14.69 17.69 -8.28
CA THR A 474 -14.69 19.13 -7.90
C THR A 474 -13.95 19.36 -6.59
N GLU A 475 -14.19 18.56 -5.55
CA GLU A 475 -13.53 18.68 -4.25
C GLU A 475 -12.01 18.50 -4.36
N ALA A 476 -11.55 17.56 -5.20
CA ALA A 476 -10.13 17.38 -5.50
C ALA A 476 -9.53 18.57 -6.28
N LYS A 477 -10.27 19.17 -7.22
CA LYS A 477 -9.83 20.37 -7.96
C LYS A 477 -9.75 21.60 -7.07
N ASP A 478 -10.74 21.81 -6.20
CA ASP A 478 -10.76 22.94 -5.28
C ASP A 478 -9.67 22.80 -4.20
N SER A 479 -9.45 21.59 -3.70
CA SER A 479 -8.34 21.27 -2.80
C SER A 479 -6.97 21.48 -3.47
N ALA A 480 -6.81 21.06 -4.73
CA ALA A 480 -5.58 21.30 -5.50
C ALA A 480 -5.36 22.80 -5.78
N ALA A 481 -6.41 23.55 -6.08
CA ALA A 481 -6.35 25.00 -6.27
C ALA A 481 -5.99 25.74 -4.98
N TYR A 482 -6.55 25.32 -3.84
CA TYR A 482 -6.20 25.82 -2.52
C TYR A 482 -4.73 25.53 -2.16
N LEU A 483 -4.30 24.27 -2.25
CA LEU A 483 -2.92 23.86 -1.96
C LEU A 483 -1.89 24.51 -2.90
N SER A 484 -2.27 24.80 -4.14
CA SER A 484 -1.44 25.55 -5.11
C SER A 484 -1.28 27.00 -4.69
N ARG A 485 -2.36 27.69 -4.31
CA ARG A 485 -2.33 29.07 -3.80
C ARG A 485 -1.50 29.19 -2.51
N GLU A 486 -1.69 28.28 -1.56
CA GLU A 486 -0.94 28.31 -0.30
C GLU A 486 0.54 27.92 -0.50
N ASN A 487 0.86 27.01 -1.44
CA ASN A 487 2.24 26.78 -1.87
C ASN A 487 2.89 28.05 -2.44
N GLN A 488 2.17 28.80 -3.27
CA GLN A 488 2.69 30.03 -3.86
C GLN A 488 2.94 31.08 -2.77
N ARG A 489 1.96 31.29 -1.89
CA ARG A 489 2.07 32.18 -0.72
C ARG A 489 3.28 31.82 0.16
N MET A 490 3.47 30.54 0.46
CA MET A 490 4.60 30.06 1.26
C MET A 490 5.95 30.27 0.54
N LYS A 491 6.02 30.03 -0.78
CA LYS A 491 7.23 30.34 -1.57
C LYS A 491 7.56 31.82 -1.56
N ASP A 492 6.56 32.70 -1.63
CA ASP A 492 6.78 34.15 -1.62
C ASP A 492 7.17 34.65 -0.21
N ASN A 493 6.55 34.15 0.86
CA ASN A 493 6.99 34.36 2.24
C ASN A 493 8.47 33.95 2.44
N ILE A 494 8.90 32.83 1.86
CA ILE A 494 10.29 32.35 1.94
C ILE A 494 11.26 33.26 1.18
N LYS A 495 10.88 33.80 0.00
CA LYS A 495 11.69 34.80 -0.73
C LYS A 495 11.88 36.08 0.09
N ASP A 496 10.81 36.55 0.72
CA ASP A 496 10.80 37.79 1.48
C ASP A 496 11.62 37.66 2.77
N LEU A 497 11.48 36.54 3.50
CA LEU A 497 12.33 36.22 4.65
C LEU A 497 13.80 36.03 4.25
N ALA A 498 14.08 35.37 3.12
CA ALA A 498 15.44 35.24 2.61
C ALA A 498 16.05 36.61 2.26
N ARG A 499 15.26 37.53 1.67
CA ARG A 499 15.69 38.91 1.44
C ARG A 499 15.97 39.67 2.74
N GLN A 500 15.13 39.51 3.78
CA GLN A 500 15.41 40.09 5.10
C GLN A 500 16.76 39.61 5.64
N VAL A 501 16.99 38.30 5.66
CA VAL A 501 18.23 37.70 6.18
C VAL A 501 19.45 38.16 5.37
N CYS A 502 19.38 38.16 4.04
CA CYS A 502 20.48 38.66 3.20
C CYS A 502 20.75 40.16 3.38
N TYR A 503 19.71 40.97 3.64
CA TYR A 503 19.87 42.40 3.90
C TYR A 503 20.51 42.65 5.27
N LEU A 504 19.99 42.03 6.33
CA LEU A 504 20.53 42.14 7.69
C LEU A 504 21.99 41.64 7.79
N LEU A 505 22.34 40.54 7.09
CA LEU A 505 23.72 40.05 7.05
C LEU A 505 24.67 41.03 6.35
N LYS A 506 24.21 41.74 5.31
CA LYS A 506 25.00 42.81 4.67
C LYS A 506 25.26 43.96 5.64
N GLU A 507 24.23 44.47 6.31
CA GLU A 507 24.37 45.58 7.27
C GLU A 507 25.26 45.19 8.46
N VAL A 508 25.21 43.92 8.91
CA VAL A 508 26.09 43.40 9.97
C VAL A 508 27.57 43.31 9.54
N GLU A 509 27.87 42.96 8.29
CA GLU A 509 29.26 42.93 7.80
C GLU A 509 29.79 44.32 7.43
N GLU A 510 28.95 45.21 6.88
CA GLU A 510 29.35 46.59 6.60
C GLU A 510 29.60 47.39 7.90
N SER A 511 28.80 47.17 8.94
CA SER A 511 29.07 47.73 10.28
C SER A 511 30.28 47.09 10.99
N ARG A 512 30.79 45.95 10.52
CA ARG A 512 32.10 45.38 10.90
C ARG A 512 33.26 45.94 10.07
N GLY A 513 33.00 46.78 9.07
CA GLY A 513 34.00 47.35 8.17
C GLY A 513 34.30 46.51 6.92
N GLY A 514 33.55 45.44 6.67
CA GLY A 514 33.63 44.66 5.43
C GLY A 514 32.71 45.21 4.35
N VAL A 515 33.26 45.68 3.22
CA VAL A 515 32.44 46.14 2.08
C VAL A 515 31.85 44.93 1.35
N VAL A 516 30.57 44.63 1.57
CA VAL A 516 29.87 43.52 0.92
C VAL A 516 29.18 44.02 -0.35
N GLU A 517 29.89 43.95 -1.49
CA GLU A 517 29.33 44.31 -2.79
C GLU A 517 28.21 43.33 -3.21
N MET A 518 26.99 43.63 -2.79
CA MET A 518 25.79 42.91 -3.21
C MET A 518 25.56 43.16 -4.71
N SER A 519 26.05 42.23 -5.55
CA SER A 519 26.01 42.25 -7.03
C SER A 519 24.62 42.49 -7.67
N ARG A 520 23.54 42.49 -6.87
CA ARG A 520 22.21 42.96 -7.26
C ARG A 520 21.59 43.91 -6.20
N SER A 521 22.26 45.02 -5.89
CA SER A 521 21.61 46.13 -5.20
C SER A 521 20.59 46.77 -6.16
N PRO A 522 19.28 46.82 -5.83
CA PRO A 522 18.24 47.30 -6.73
C PRO A 522 18.11 48.84 -6.71
N SER A 523 19.22 49.55 -6.51
CA SER A 523 19.27 51.02 -6.39
C SER A 523 18.81 51.74 -7.67
N VAL A 524 18.97 51.08 -8.83
CA VAL A 524 18.54 51.62 -10.14
C VAL A 524 17.74 50.57 -10.92
N VAL A 525 16.49 50.33 -10.51
CA VAL A 525 15.45 49.79 -11.41
C VAL A 525 14.40 50.87 -11.62
N ARG A 526 14.34 51.42 -12.84
CA ARG A 526 13.34 52.41 -13.23
C ARG A 526 11.94 51.78 -13.23
N ALA A 527 10.98 52.49 -12.61
CA ALA A 527 9.54 52.60 -12.87
C ALA A 527 8.65 51.37 -13.23
N ASP A 528 9.13 50.37 -13.99
CA ASP A 528 8.29 49.42 -14.73
C ASP A 528 8.03 48.09 -13.99
N SER A 529 8.36 47.96 -12.71
CA SER A 529 7.92 46.81 -11.88
C SER A 529 6.49 47.05 -11.37
N THR A 530 5.51 46.87 -12.26
CA THR A 530 4.09 47.20 -12.04
C THR A 530 3.33 46.29 -11.06
N THR A 531 3.97 45.26 -10.52
CA THR A 531 3.36 44.28 -9.61
C THR A 531 3.51 44.71 -8.14
N SER A 532 2.41 45.03 -7.46
CA SER A 532 2.41 45.50 -6.05
C SER A 532 3.19 44.59 -5.08
N SER A 533 3.16 43.28 -5.32
CA SER A 533 3.94 42.28 -4.55
C SER A 533 5.45 42.57 -4.57
N GLU A 534 6.04 42.97 -5.71
CA GLU A 534 7.46 43.31 -5.75
C GLU A 534 7.80 44.58 -4.97
N ILE A 535 6.89 45.55 -4.93
CA ILE A 535 7.10 46.81 -4.23
C ILE A 535 7.07 46.56 -2.72
N ILE A 536 6.09 45.77 -2.24
CA ILE A 536 6.02 45.30 -0.85
C ILE A 536 7.30 44.54 -0.47
N ALA A 537 7.67 43.53 -1.26
CA ALA A 537 8.85 42.71 -1.04
C ALA A 537 10.18 43.49 -1.05
N LYS A 538 10.23 44.70 -1.65
CA LYS A 538 11.43 45.56 -1.71
C LYS A 538 11.45 46.66 -0.66
N HIS A 539 10.29 47.18 -0.22
CA HIS A 539 10.20 48.42 0.59
C HIS A 539 9.35 48.33 1.85
N LEU A 540 8.68 47.21 2.13
CA LEU A 540 7.88 46.98 3.34
C LEU A 540 8.36 45.78 4.17
N VAL A 541 9.44 45.13 3.72
CA VAL A 541 9.92 43.84 4.21
C VAL A 541 11.33 43.93 4.83
N THR A 542 12.26 44.67 4.20
CA THR A 542 13.63 44.86 4.71
C THR A 542 13.74 46.03 5.70
N PHE A 543 14.73 45.95 6.58
CA PHE A 543 15.10 46.97 7.56
C PHE A 543 16.57 46.80 7.96
N ALA A 544 17.26 47.89 8.31
CA ALA A 544 18.63 47.88 8.82
C ALA A 544 18.69 47.84 10.36
N ASP A 545 17.79 48.56 11.04
CA ASP A 545 17.75 48.66 12.51
C ASP A 545 16.32 48.51 13.10
N ILE A 546 16.22 48.60 14.43
CA ILE A 546 14.96 48.45 15.17
C ILE A 546 14.01 49.62 14.90
N GLN A 547 14.54 50.82 14.63
CA GLN A 547 13.80 52.04 14.39
C GLN A 547 13.15 52.02 13.01
N GLU A 548 13.89 51.58 11.97
CA GLU A 548 13.35 51.32 10.64
C GLU A 548 12.31 50.19 10.70
N LEU A 549 12.56 49.10 11.43
CA LEU A 549 11.58 48.04 11.64
C LEU A 549 10.27 48.56 12.28
N GLN A 550 10.35 49.48 13.25
CA GLN A 550 9.17 50.12 13.84
C GLN A 550 8.42 50.98 12.83
N VAL A 551 9.12 51.82 12.07
CA VAL A 551 8.54 52.63 10.98
C VAL A 551 7.92 51.73 9.90
N MET A 552 8.52 50.59 9.59
CA MET A 552 8.01 49.65 8.60
C MET A 552 6.75 48.92 9.08
N ASN A 553 6.71 48.50 10.34
CA ASN A 553 5.50 47.94 10.94
C ASN A 553 4.36 48.97 10.98
N GLN A 554 4.64 50.25 11.26
CA GLN A 554 3.62 51.31 11.19
C GLN A 554 3.05 51.48 9.76
N LYS A 555 3.92 51.50 8.74
CA LYS A 555 3.49 51.54 7.32
C LYS A 555 2.68 50.29 6.95
N LEU A 556 3.14 49.10 7.35
CA LEU A 556 2.47 47.84 7.07
C LEU A 556 1.09 47.77 7.73
N LEU A 557 0.95 48.21 8.99
CA LEU A 557 -0.34 48.28 9.68
C LEU A 557 -1.31 49.26 9.02
N ALA A 558 -0.82 50.38 8.48
CA ALA A 558 -1.66 51.32 7.73
C ALA A 558 -2.15 50.70 6.40
N VAL A 559 -1.27 49.99 5.67
CA VAL A 559 -1.63 49.27 4.44
C VAL A 559 -2.61 48.13 4.73
N VAL A 560 -2.40 47.34 5.79
CA VAL A 560 -3.31 46.25 6.18
C VAL A 560 -4.71 46.79 6.52
N ARG A 561 -4.82 47.86 7.31
CA ARG A 561 -6.13 48.48 7.61
C ARG A 561 -6.87 48.92 6.36
N LYS A 562 -6.17 49.63 5.46
CA LYS A 562 -6.76 50.08 4.18
C LYS A 562 -7.19 48.91 3.29
N LEU A 563 -6.39 47.84 3.22
CA LEU A 563 -6.73 46.64 2.46
C LEU A 563 -7.90 45.85 3.08
N SER A 564 -8.04 45.85 4.41
CA SER A 564 -9.24 45.32 5.07
C SER A 564 -10.48 46.14 4.73
N GLU A 565 -10.42 47.47 4.85
CA GLU A 565 -11.53 48.37 4.48
C GLU A 565 -11.94 48.22 3.00
N GLU A 566 -10.99 48.04 2.08
CA GLU A 566 -11.24 47.78 0.66
C GLU A 566 -11.75 46.35 0.40
N GLN A 567 -11.32 45.35 1.18
CA GLN A 567 -11.83 43.98 1.09
C GLN A 567 -13.27 43.87 1.59
N ASP A 568 -13.59 44.46 2.75
CA ASP A 568 -14.92 44.43 3.35
C ASP A 568 -15.97 45.06 2.41
N GLN A 569 -15.62 46.18 1.77
CA GLN A 569 -16.43 46.81 0.72
C GLN A 569 -16.61 45.88 -0.49
N ALA A 570 -15.53 45.29 -1.00
CA ALA A 570 -15.58 44.37 -2.15
C ALA A 570 -16.28 43.04 -1.86
N GLU A 571 -16.44 42.64 -0.59
CA GLU A 571 -17.24 41.49 -0.17
C GLU A 571 -18.73 41.86 -0.12
N GLN A 572 -19.07 43.03 0.44
CA GLN A 572 -20.44 43.56 0.46
C GLN A 572 -20.99 43.84 -0.96
N GLU A 573 -20.15 44.30 -1.90
CA GLU A 573 -20.54 44.43 -3.31
C GLU A 573 -20.83 43.07 -3.97
N LYS A 574 -20.05 42.03 -3.65
CA LYS A 574 -20.30 40.66 -4.17
C LYS A 574 -21.57 40.06 -3.58
N GLU A 575 -21.82 40.23 -2.28
CA GLU A 575 -23.04 39.76 -1.63
C GLU A 575 -24.27 40.41 -2.27
N THR A 576 -24.28 41.74 -2.40
CA THR A 576 -25.40 42.45 -3.03
C THR A 576 -25.57 42.09 -4.52
N GLN A 577 -24.50 41.77 -5.24
CA GLN A 577 -24.58 41.25 -6.61
C GLN A 577 -25.17 39.82 -6.64
N ALA A 578 -24.78 38.93 -5.72
CA ALA A 578 -25.31 37.57 -5.61
C ALA A 578 -26.81 37.58 -5.24
N VAL A 579 -27.23 38.44 -4.30
CA VAL A 579 -28.64 38.65 -3.93
C VAL A 579 -29.46 39.11 -5.14
N ARG A 580 -28.96 40.06 -5.95
CA ARG A 580 -29.62 40.49 -7.20
C ARG A 580 -29.78 39.33 -8.20
N GLN A 581 -28.77 38.47 -8.36
CA GLN A 581 -28.86 37.30 -9.24
C GLN A 581 -29.88 36.26 -8.73
N LEU A 582 -29.95 36.02 -7.41
CA LEU A 582 -30.94 35.14 -6.81
C LEU A 582 -32.36 35.69 -6.98
N GLN A 583 -32.57 37.00 -6.76
CA GLN A 583 -33.86 37.67 -7.00
C GLN A 583 -34.31 37.57 -8.47
N HIS A 584 -33.37 37.67 -9.43
CA HIS A 584 -33.68 37.48 -10.85
C HIS A 584 -34.08 36.03 -11.18
N LYS A 585 -33.37 35.04 -10.61
CA LYS A 585 -33.73 33.61 -10.77
C LYS A 585 -35.07 33.27 -10.12
N LEU A 586 -35.39 33.88 -8.97
CA LEU A 586 -36.67 33.69 -8.29
C LEU A 586 -37.82 34.17 -9.18
N LYS A 587 -37.75 35.40 -9.73
CA LYS A 587 -38.77 35.94 -10.63
C LYS A 587 -39.00 35.06 -11.86
N LEU A 588 -37.92 34.61 -12.52
CA LEU A 588 -38.03 33.67 -13.65
C LEU A 588 -38.73 32.36 -13.26
N SER A 589 -38.53 31.88 -12.02
CA SER A 589 -39.23 30.69 -11.52
C SER A 589 -40.70 30.97 -11.18
N GLU A 590 -41.02 32.16 -10.67
CA GLU A 590 -42.39 32.60 -10.38
C GLU A 590 -43.19 32.74 -11.69
N ASP A 591 -42.61 33.38 -12.71
CA ASP A 591 -43.19 33.50 -14.06
C ASP A 591 -43.45 32.12 -14.68
N LEU A 592 -42.51 31.17 -14.55
CA LEU A 592 -42.67 29.80 -15.07
C LEU A 592 -43.79 29.05 -14.34
N VAL A 593 -43.89 29.18 -13.01
CA VAL A 593 -44.98 28.58 -12.20
C VAL A 593 -46.34 29.18 -12.57
N ASN A 594 -46.40 30.48 -12.87
CA ASN A 594 -47.63 31.12 -13.34
C ASN A 594 -48.07 30.57 -14.70
N GLN A 595 -47.14 30.42 -15.66
CA GLN A 595 -47.44 29.77 -16.96
C GLN A 595 -47.94 28.33 -16.80
N TYR A 596 -47.38 27.54 -15.86
CA TYR A 596 -47.90 26.21 -15.57
C TYR A 596 -49.32 26.24 -14.97
N ARG A 597 -49.61 27.15 -14.03
CA ARG A 597 -50.97 27.33 -13.46
C ARG A 597 -51.99 27.74 -14.52
N GLU A 598 -51.61 28.61 -15.46
CA GLU A 598 -52.48 28.97 -16.60
C GLU A 598 -52.74 27.75 -17.50
N ASN A 599 -51.72 26.95 -17.81
CA ASN A 599 -51.87 25.72 -18.59
C ASN A 599 -52.74 24.66 -17.90
N GLU A 600 -52.63 24.51 -16.58
CA GLU A 600 -53.56 23.68 -15.79
C GLU A 600 -55.00 24.22 -15.86
N GLY A 601 -55.18 25.54 -15.75
CA GLY A 601 -56.48 26.19 -15.92
C GLY A 601 -57.10 25.96 -17.30
N HIS A 602 -56.28 25.96 -18.37
CA HIS A 602 -56.73 25.61 -19.72
C HIS A 602 -57.13 24.12 -19.84
N ARG A 603 -56.33 23.20 -19.27
CA ARG A 603 -56.70 21.77 -19.18
C ARG A 603 -57.99 21.54 -18.38
N HIS A 604 -58.20 22.28 -17.29
CA HIS A 604 -59.40 22.16 -16.46
C HIS A 604 -60.65 22.57 -17.24
N LYS A 605 -60.63 23.73 -17.91
CA LYS A 605 -61.73 24.19 -18.79
C LYS A 605 -62.04 23.19 -19.91
N ALA A 606 -61.02 22.61 -20.53
CA ALA A 606 -61.21 21.57 -21.54
C ALA A 606 -61.87 20.30 -20.96
N MET A 607 -61.49 19.90 -19.74
CA MET A 607 -62.09 18.77 -19.02
C MET A 607 -63.54 19.06 -18.60
N GLU A 608 -63.88 20.30 -18.24
CA GLU A 608 -65.27 20.71 -17.98
C GLU A 608 -66.15 20.66 -19.23
N ILE A 609 -65.62 21.06 -20.40
CA ILE A 609 -66.33 20.95 -21.69
C ILE A 609 -66.64 19.47 -22.01
N VAL A 610 -65.65 18.58 -21.86
CA VAL A 610 -65.84 17.12 -22.07
C VAL A 610 -66.81 16.53 -21.04
N LYS A 611 -66.77 16.98 -19.78
CA LYS A 611 -67.72 16.60 -18.73
C LYS A 611 -69.14 17.05 -19.08
N GLY A 612 -69.32 18.28 -19.58
CA GLY A 612 -70.60 18.81 -20.05
C GLY A 612 -71.16 18.04 -21.25
N GLN A 613 -70.32 17.67 -22.23
CA GLN A 613 -70.71 16.80 -23.34
C GLN A 613 -71.15 15.42 -22.85
N ARG A 614 -70.36 14.78 -21.98
CA ARG A 614 -70.72 13.50 -21.34
C ARG A 614 -72.05 13.57 -20.60
N ASP A 615 -72.30 14.64 -19.87
CA ASP A 615 -73.50 14.80 -19.06
C ASP A 615 -74.72 15.20 -19.91
N MET A 616 -74.53 15.88 -21.04
CA MET A 616 -75.55 16.04 -22.09
C MET A 616 -75.93 14.70 -22.72
N TYR A 617 -74.95 13.86 -23.11
CA TYR A 617 -75.22 12.52 -23.66
C TYR A 617 -75.89 11.61 -22.63
N ARG A 618 -75.49 11.69 -21.35
CA ARG A 618 -76.18 11.02 -20.23
C ARG A 618 -77.64 11.47 -20.13
N MET A 619 -77.88 12.79 -20.18
CA MET A 619 -79.23 13.36 -20.05
C MET A 619 -80.12 12.96 -21.24
N MET A 620 -79.61 13.00 -22.48
CA MET A 620 -80.35 12.47 -23.63
C MET A 620 -80.62 10.97 -23.51
N TYR A 621 -79.65 10.16 -23.07
CA TYR A 621 -79.86 8.72 -22.86
C TYR A 621 -80.92 8.43 -21.79
N GLN A 622 -80.93 9.20 -20.69
CA GLN A 622 -81.96 9.12 -19.65
C GLN A 622 -83.33 9.59 -20.17
N GLN A 623 -83.39 10.65 -20.96
CA GLN A 623 -84.60 11.17 -21.57
C GLN A 623 -85.18 10.25 -22.66
N GLN A 624 -84.34 9.43 -23.31
CA GLN A 624 -84.76 8.39 -24.25
C GLN A 624 -85.26 7.10 -23.55
N THR A 625 -84.97 6.92 -22.25
CA THR A 625 -85.27 5.67 -21.51
C THR A 625 -86.30 5.82 -20.38
N ALA A 626 -86.64 7.05 -19.97
CA ALA A 626 -87.68 7.33 -18.99
C ALA A 626 -88.84 8.15 -19.59
N GLY A 627 -90.04 7.58 -19.63
CA GLY A 627 -91.22 8.21 -20.21
C GLY A 627 -92.05 9.03 -19.21
N ALA A 628 -92.27 10.31 -19.54
CA ALA A 628 -93.19 11.28 -18.92
C ALA A 628 -92.87 11.78 -17.47
N PRO A 629 -93.30 13.01 -17.10
CA PRO A 629 -92.83 13.69 -15.88
C PRO A 629 -93.88 13.81 -14.75
N ARG A 630 -93.43 14.21 -13.55
CA ARG A 630 -94.25 14.79 -12.45
C ARG A 630 -93.49 15.88 -11.69
N MET A 631 -94.24 16.71 -10.96
CA MET A 631 -93.82 17.82 -10.08
C MET A 631 -94.41 17.57 -8.66
N ASP A 632 -93.74 18.03 -7.59
CA ASP A 632 -94.18 18.23 -6.17
C ASP A 632 -93.08 19.14 -5.50
N VAL A 633 -93.20 20.05 -4.49
CA VAL A 633 -94.17 20.41 -3.40
C VAL A 633 -93.97 19.58 -2.10
N ASP A 634 -93.93 20.10 -0.85
CA ASP A 634 -93.94 21.46 -0.21
C ASP A 634 -92.48 21.97 0.11
N GLU A 635 -92.04 22.87 1.02
CA GLU A 635 -92.50 23.68 2.21
C GLU A 635 -92.77 22.88 3.54
N ASP A 636 -92.81 23.40 4.80
CA ASP A 636 -92.97 24.76 5.39
C ASP A 636 -92.51 24.89 6.92
N GLN A 637 -92.40 26.14 7.43
CA GLN A 637 -92.59 26.79 8.79
C GLN A 637 -92.47 26.19 10.24
N LEU A 638 -92.42 27.13 11.23
CA LEU A 638 -92.69 27.14 12.72
C LEU A 638 -92.65 28.64 13.21
N ASP A 639 -93.10 29.19 14.38
CA ASP A 639 -93.93 28.85 15.58
C ASP A 639 -94.32 30.18 16.36
N ALA A 640 -95.37 30.22 17.22
CA ALA A 640 -95.70 31.31 18.19
C ALA A 640 -96.76 30.94 19.28
N THR A 641 -96.89 31.70 20.40
CA THR A 641 -97.53 31.26 21.69
C THR A 641 -98.66 32.16 22.31
N SER A 642 -99.43 31.67 23.34
CA SER A 642 -100.59 32.38 24.00
C SER A 642 -100.97 31.92 25.46
N SER A 643 -102.02 32.48 26.14
CA SER A 643 -102.30 32.37 27.63
C SER A 643 -103.80 32.25 28.17
N LYS A 644 -104.21 32.82 29.35
CA LYS A 644 -105.20 32.27 30.40
C LYS A 644 -106.12 33.35 31.12
N SER A 645 -107.13 33.19 32.04
CA SER A 645 -108.10 32.16 32.64
C SER A 645 -109.09 32.79 33.73
N THR A 646 -110.27 32.22 34.12
CA THR A 646 -111.41 32.97 34.81
C THR A 646 -112.41 32.26 35.83
N LEU A 647 -112.69 32.88 37.03
CA LEU A 647 -113.90 33.03 37.99
C LEU A 647 -114.86 31.92 38.60
N GLN A 648 -115.65 32.28 39.68
CA GLN A 648 -116.57 31.43 40.56
C GLN A 648 -117.56 32.23 41.52
N SER A 649 -118.77 31.72 41.99
CA SER A 649 -119.53 32.03 43.31
C SER A 649 -121.10 31.74 43.41
N PRO A 650 -121.67 31.09 44.49
CA PRO A 650 -123.17 31.06 44.82
C PRO A 650 -123.73 30.75 46.29
N GLU A 651 -124.94 31.21 46.76
CA GLU A 651 -125.77 30.56 47.87
C GLU A 651 -127.31 30.94 48.07
N LYS A 652 -128.04 30.44 49.13
CA LYS A 652 -129.55 30.38 49.33
C LYS A 652 -130.08 30.44 50.81
N ARG A 653 -131.44 30.42 51.04
CA ARG A 653 -132.32 29.69 52.07
C ARG A 653 -133.81 30.21 51.95
N LYS A 654 -134.93 29.95 52.69
CA LYS A 654 -135.49 29.45 54.02
C LYS A 654 -137.00 29.01 53.77
N ILE A 655 -138.06 28.92 54.63
CA ILE A 655 -138.57 28.27 55.92
C ILE A 655 -140.10 28.66 56.07
N MET A 656 -141.16 28.08 56.70
CA MET A 656 -141.69 26.86 57.43
C MET A 656 -143.28 26.86 57.27
N ALA A 657 -144.27 26.27 57.99
CA ALA A 657 -144.53 25.52 59.28
C ALA A 657 -145.81 24.59 59.11
N SER A 658 -146.77 24.20 60.01
CA SER A 658 -147.14 24.33 61.45
C SER A 658 -148.34 23.38 61.86
N GLU A 659 -148.67 23.22 63.15
CA GLU A 659 -149.91 22.71 63.85
C GLU A 659 -150.28 21.19 63.93
N ASP A 660 -150.77 20.64 65.07
CA ASP A 660 -150.11 20.52 66.40
C ASP A 660 -150.71 19.47 67.38
N ASN A 661 -151.85 18.80 67.13
CA ASN A 661 -152.30 17.68 68.01
C ASN A 661 -151.62 16.32 67.73
N LYS A 662 -150.54 16.31 66.95
CA LYS A 662 -149.71 15.13 66.64
C LYS A 662 -148.33 15.18 67.35
N ILE A 663 -148.06 16.24 68.12
CA ILE A 663 -146.75 16.52 68.73
C ILE A 663 -146.24 15.37 69.58
N GLN A 664 -147.03 14.80 70.50
CA GLN A 664 -146.47 13.95 71.56
C GLN A 664 -145.95 12.58 71.07
N GLU A 665 -146.49 12.02 69.98
CA GLU A 665 -145.86 10.89 69.29
C GLU A 665 -144.68 11.34 68.42
N LEU A 666 -144.82 12.48 67.74
CA LEU A 666 -143.76 13.06 66.92
C LEU A 666 -142.52 13.45 67.73
N GLU A 667 -142.63 13.95 68.96
CA GLU A 667 -141.51 14.31 69.84
C GLU A 667 -140.63 13.12 70.19
N LYS A 668 -141.24 11.95 70.39
CA LYS A 668 -140.51 10.71 70.67
C LYS A 668 -139.78 10.23 69.40
N CYS A 669 -140.45 10.28 68.25
CA CYS A 669 -139.84 10.01 66.95
C CYS A 669 -138.73 11.02 66.60
N LEU A 670 -138.91 12.30 66.93
CA LEU A 670 -137.93 13.36 66.76
C LEU A 670 -136.67 13.07 67.57
N LYS A 671 -136.78 12.74 68.86
CA LYS A 671 -135.63 12.41 69.70
C LYS A 671 -134.85 11.19 69.22
N ASP A 672 -135.50 10.23 68.58
CA ASP A 672 -134.81 9.08 67.99
C ASP A 672 -134.19 9.42 66.62
N LYS A 673 -134.84 10.25 65.80
CA LYS A 673 -134.26 10.79 64.56
C LYS A 673 -133.14 11.81 64.79
N GLU A 674 -133.16 12.55 65.89
CA GLU A 674 -132.07 13.42 66.33
C GLU A 674 -130.82 12.58 66.68
N LYS A 675 -130.96 11.44 67.35
CA LYS A 675 -129.85 10.50 67.63
C LYS A 675 -129.30 9.84 66.38
N GLU A 676 -130.15 9.47 65.43
CA GLU A 676 -129.70 9.01 64.10
C GLU A 676 -128.93 10.13 63.37
N LEU A 677 -129.40 11.38 63.46
CA LEU A 677 -128.80 12.52 62.79
C LEU A 677 -127.50 13.01 63.47
N THR A 678 -127.31 12.80 64.79
CA THR A 678 -125.99 12.98 65.43
C THR A 678 -125.03 11.88 65.02
N ARG A 679 -125.45 10.61 65.02
CA ARG A 679 -124.61 9.49 64.53
C ARG A 679 -124.18 9.67 63.08
N LEU A 680 -125.10 10.06 62.19
CA LEU A 680 -124.77 10.29 60.78
C LEU A 680 -123.82 11.49 60.59
N LYS A 681 -123.83 12.49 61.49
CA LYS A 681 -122.83 13.56 61.52
C LYS A 681 -121.48 13.05 62.03
N GLU A 682 -121.47 12.26 63.08
CA GLU A 682 -120.26 11.62 63.64
C GLU A 682 -119.59 10.72 62.58
N GLU A 683 -120.36 9.92 61.84
CA GLU A 683 -119.92 9.10 60.70
C GLU A 683 -119.46 9.94 59.49
N HIS A 684 -120.13 11.06 59.20
CA HIS A 684 -119.71 11.96 58.12
C HIS A 684 -118.42 12.70 58.47
N ASP A 685 -118.25 13.14 59.72
CA ASP A 685 -117.03 13.83 60.16
C ASP A 685 -115.86 12.84 60.41
N SER A 686 -116.12 11.58 60.78
CA SER A 686 -115.09 10.52 60.73
C SER A 686 -114.66 10.24 59.27
N TYR A 687 -115.59 9.98 58.35
CA TYR A 687 -115.27 9.82 56.92
C TYR A 687 -114.52 11.04 56.36
N ARG A 688 -114.92 12.26 56.73
CA ARG A 688 -114.26 13.50 56.30
C ARG A 688 -112.84 13.63 56.86
N THR A 689 -112.61 13.21 58.10
CA THR A 689 -111.27 13.23 58.70
C THR A 689 -110.38 12.12 58.12
N GLU A 690 -110.90 10.90 57.93
CA GLU A 690 -110.21 9.80 57.24
C GLU A 690 -109.89 10.12 55.78
N ARG A 691 -110.79 10.78 55.06
CA ARG A 691 -110.52 11.26 53.71
C ARG A 691 -109.40 12.31 53.72
N ASN A 692 -109.46 13.27 54.65
CA ASN A 692 -108.44 14.31 54.77
C ASN A 692 -107.06 13.75 55.20
N THR A 693 -106.99 12.67 55.98
CA THR A 693 -105.72 12.01 56.29
C THR A 693 -105.20 11.20 55.11
N ASN A 694 -106.05 10.43 54.42
CA ASN A 694 -105.65 9.71 53.20
C ASN A 694 -105.18 10.67 52.09
N GLU A 695 -105.84 11.81 51.90
CA GLU A 695 -105.44 12.83 50.93
C GLU A 695 -104.11 13.50 51.31
N LYS A 696 -103.81 13.67 52.62
CA LYS A 696 -102.48 14.09 53.10
C LYS A 696 -101.42 13.03 52.85
N MET A 697 -101.63 11.78 53.27
CA MET A 697 -100.69 10.67 53.04
C MET A 697 -100.36 10.51 51.54
N LEU A 698 -101.34 10.67 50.66
CA LEU A 698 -101.12 10.64 49.22
C LEU A 698 -100.28 11.82 48.73
N ASN A 699 -100.54 13.05 49.20
CA ASN A 699 -99.71 14.20 48.86
C ASN A 699 -98.27 14.06 49.42
N GLU A 700 -98.10 13.56 50.64
CA GLU A 700 -96.79 13.29 51.26
C GLU A 700 -95.98 12.22 50.49
N THR A 701 -96.64 11.16 49.99
CA THR A 701 -95.99 10.19 49.09
C THR A 701 -95.66 10.78 47.72
N ILE A 702 -96.48 11.69 47.18
CA ILE A 702 -96.17 12.40 45.93
C ILE A 702 -95.00 13.39 46.12
N GLU A 703 -94.90 14.06 47.27
CA GLU A 703 -93.81 14.98 47.57
C GLU A 703 -92.48 14.26 47.83
N THR A 704 -92.49 13.16 48.59
CA THR A 704 -91.29 12.31 48.77
C THR A 704 -90.80 11.71 47.45
N LEU A 705 -91.70 11.18 46.59
CA LEU A 705 -91.33 10.72 45.25
C LEU A 705 -90.79 11.85 44.36
N ARG A 706 -91.31 13.07 44.48
CA ARG A 706 -90.77 14.26 43.77
C ARG A 706 -89.38 14.63 44.28
N ASP A 707 -89.14 14.55 45.59
CA ASP A 707 -87.82 14.81 46.17
C ASP A 707 -86.80 13.73 45.83
N ASP A 708 -87.18 12.46 45.78
CA ASP A 708 -86.28 11.39 45.37
C ASP A 708 -86.00 11.44 43.86
N MET A 709 -86.96 11.83 43.02
CA MET A 709 -86.68 12.19 41.62
C MET A 709 -85.72 13.39 41.52
N ARG A 710 -85.88 14.44 42.33
CA ARG A 710 -84.94 15.59 42.37
C ARG A 710 -83.54 15.16 42.79
N LYS A 711 -83.39 14.37 43.86
CA LYS A 711 -82.10 13.83 44.33
C LYS A 711 -81.43 12.98 43.24
N ASN A 712 -82.18 12.05 42.64
CA ASN A 712 -81.66 11.17 41.58
C ASN A 712 -81.26 11.93 40.31
N PHE A 713 -81.97 13.02 39.95
CA PHE A 713 -81.58 13.88 38.84
C PHE A 713 -80.27 14.63 39.12
N VAL A 714 -80.10 15.15 40.35
CA VAL A 714 -78.86 15.82 40.78
C VAL A 714 -77.68 14.84 40.78
N THR A 715 -77.82 13.65 41.37
CA THR A 715 -76.73 12.65 41.40
C THR A 715 -76.40 12.11 40.01
N MET A 716 -77.40 11.93 39.13
CA MET A 716 -77.18 11.56 37.73
C MET A 716 -76.42 12.66 36.95
N SER A 717 -76.75 13.94 37.18
CA SER A 717 -76.04 15.07 36.59
C SER A 717 -74.60 15.16 37.09
N GLU A 718 -74.37 15.00 38.40
CA GLU A 718 -73.02 14.94 38.97
C GLU A 718 -72.19 13.79 38.41
N LEU A 719 -72.77 12.58 38.31
CA LEU A 719 -72.08 11.40 37.79
C LEU A 719 -71.75 11.57 36.30
N LYS A 720 -72.63 12.20 35.52
CA LYS A 720 -72.38 12.55 34.11
C LYS A 720 -71.21 13.53 33.99
N GLY A 721 -71.20 14.62 34.76
CA GLY A 721 -70.07 15.57 34.76
C GLY A 721 -68.74 14.96 35.24
N LYS A 722 -68.80 14.04 36.23
CA LYS A 722 -67.63 13.27 36.69
C LYS A 722 -67.10 12.31 35.61
N ALA A 723 -67.98 11.71 34.80
CA ALA A 723 -67.61 10.86 33.68
C ALA A 723 -67.00 11.67 32.52
N GLU A 724 -67.64 12.77 32.11
CA GLU A 724 -67.14 13.67 31.04
C GLU A 724 -65.75 14.25 31.38
N TYR A 725 -65.54 14.66 32.64
CA TYR A 725 -64.23 15.10 33.12
C TYR A 725 -63.18 13.96 33.10
N ALA A 726 -63.56 12.74 33.45
CA ALA A 726 -62.66 11.59 33.39
C ALA A 726 -62.30 11.21 31.94
N GLU A 727 -63.24 11.35 31.00
CA GLU A 727 -63.05 11.08 29.57
C GLU A 727 -62.10 12.10 28.92
N GLU A 728 -62.33 13.42 29.11
CA GLU A 728 -61.40 14.44 28.60
C GLU A 728 -60.01 14.35 29.25
N ARG A 729 -59.93 13.99 30.54
CA ARG A 729 -58.65 13.70 31.20
C ARG A 729 -57.95 12.48 30.59
N PHE A 730 -58.67 11.40 30.28
CA PHE A 730 -58.12 10.21 29.65
C PHE A 730 -57.63 10.52 28.22
N LYS A 731 -58.44 11.22 27.43
CA LYS A 731 -58.14 11.71 26.07
C LYS A 731 -56.89 12.62 26.06
N THR A 732 -56.77 13.51 27.03
CA THR A 732 -55.56 14.34 27.24
C THR A 732 -54.32 13.48 27.55
N LEU A 733 -54.44 12.50 28.46
CA LEU A 733 -53.35 11.57 28.79
C LEU A 733 -52.96 10.67 27.60
N GLN A 734 -53.93 10.25 26.80
CA GLN A 734 -53.73 9.46 25.58
C GLN A 734 -52.98 10.28 24.51
N GLY A 735 -53.36 11.55 24.32
CA GLY A 735 -52.65 12.49 23.45
C GLY A 735 -51.21 12.72 23.90
N ASN A 736 -50.98 12.95 25.20
CA ASN A 736 -49.63 13.09 25.77
C ASN A 736 -48.80 11.80 25.58
N ALA A 737 -49.39 10.63 25.80
CA ALA A 737 -48.72 9.35 25.57
C ALA A 737 -48.41 9.09 24.07
N ALA A 738 -49.26 9.55 23.15
CA ALA A 738 -48.98 9.50 21.72
C ALA A 738 -47.83 10.46 21.33
N ALA A 739 -47.83 11.68 21.85
CA ALA A 739 -46.77 12.66 21.62
C ALA A 739 -45.41 12.18 22.15
N LEU A 740 -45.37 11.59 23.35
CA LEU A 740 -44.16 10.99 23.92
C LEU A 740 -43.64 9.81 23.08
N ARG A 741 -44.52 8.90 22.61
CA ARG A 741 -44.11 7.83 21.68
C ARG A 741 -43.54 8.37 20.37
N ALA A 742 -44.13 9.43 19.81
CA ALA A 742 -43.61 10.09 18.61
C ALA A 742 -42.23 10.73 18.84
N GLN A 743 -42.01 11.34 20.02
CA GLN A 743 -40.69 11.87 20.40
C GLN A 743 -39.65 10.75 20.58
N VAL A 744 -40.00 9.64 21.25
CA VAL A 744 -39.11 8.46 21.39
C VAL A 744 -38.73 7.91 20.03
N ALA A 745 -39.69 7.63 19.14
CA ALA A 745 -39.40 7.15 17.79
C ALA A 745 -38.56 8.16 16.96
N GLY A 746 -38.73 9.47 17.20
CA GLY A 746 -37.88 10.51 16.62
C GLY A 746 -36.45 10.51 17.15
N LEU A 747 -36.25 10.22 18.44
CA LEU A 747 -34.93 10.07 19.06
C LEU A 747 -34.24 8.77 18.62
N GLU A 748 -34.97 7.65 18.54
CA GLU A 748 -34.47 6.37 18.02
C GLU A 748 -33.99 6.51 16.56
N LYS A 749 -34.76 7.20 15.71
CA LYS A 749 -34.32 7.53 14.34
C LYS A 749 -33.05 8.37 14.32
N LYS A 750 -32.92 9.38 15.19
CA LYS A 750 -31.68 10.18 15.31
C LYS A 750 -30.50 9.35 15.79
N ILE A 751 -30.69 8.48 16.79
CA ILE A 751 -29.66 7.55 17.28
C ILE A 751 -29.19 6.63 16.16
N ASN A 752 -30.11 5.99 15.42
CA ASN A 752 -29.77 5.11 14.30
C ASN A 752 -28.99 5.84 13.18
N VAL A 753 -29.37 7.08 12.87
CA VAL A 753 -28.62 7.93 11.92
C VAL A 753 -27.23 8.24 12.47
N TYR A 754 -27.09 8.65 13.73
CA TYR A 754 -25.78 8.91 14.34
C TYR A 754 -24.91 7.64 14.41
N THR A 755 -25.44 6.47 14.76
CA THR A 755 -24.70 5.21 14.75
C THR A 755 -24.23 4.84 13.34
N SER A 756 -25.06 5.03 12.31
CA SER A 756 -24.65 4.84 10.91
C SER A 756 -23.54 5.81 10.48
N THR A 757 -23.62 7.07 10.93
CA THR A 757 -22.62 8.10 10.63
C THR A 757 -21.30 7.84 11.37
N ILE A 758 -21.36 7.42 12.64
CA ILE A 758 -20.18 7.00 13.42
C ILE A 758 -19.49 5.81 12.74
N ALA A 759 -20.23 4.77 12.35
CA ALA A 759 -19.65 3.61 11.67
C ALA A 759 -18.97 3.98 10.32
N LYS A 760 -19.51 4.96 9.58
CA LYS A 760 -18.87 5.52 8.37
C LYS A 760 -17.59 6.28 8.71
N HIS A 761 -17.58 7.09 9.77
CA HIS A 761 -16.39 7.80 10.23
C HIS A 761 -15.32 6.84 10.77
N GLU A 762 -15.69 5.80 11.53
CA GLU A 762 -14.78 4.74 12.00
C GLU A 762 -14.12 4.03 10.82
N HIS A 763 -14.89 3.66 9.79
CA HIS A 763 -14.34 3.06 8.57
C HIS A 763 -13.39 4.01 7.82
N SER A 764 -13.75 5.30 7.71
CA SER A 764 -12.89 6.32 7.10
C SER A 764 -11.60 6.57 7.90
N ILE A 765 -11.66 6.53 9.23
CA ILE A 765 -10.49 6.65 10.12
C ILE A 765 -9.55 5.45 9.94
N VAL A 766 -10.09 4.23 9.80
CA VAL A 766 -9.27 3.04 9.48
C VAL A 766 -8.62 3.17 8.11
N HIS A 767 -9.38 3.57 7.08
CA HIS A 767 -8.85 3.79 5.72
C HIS A 767 -7.69 4.81 5.70
N LEU A 768 -7.92 6.00 6.28
CA LEU A 768 -6.91 7.07 6.36
C LEU A 768 -5.69 6.66 7.19
N LYS A 769 -5.86 5.82 8.22
CA LYS A 769 -4.75 5.25 9.00
C LYS A 769 -3.93 4.25 8.17
N ASP A 770 -4.57 3.37 7.42
CA ASP A 770 -3.89 2.38 6.58
C ASP A 770 -3.19 3.07 5.39
N GLU A 771 -3.78 4.13 4.83
CA GLU A 771 -3.13 5.01 3.86
C GLU A 771 -1.92 5.74 4.46
N ALA A 772 -2.04 6.30 5.67
CA ALA A 772 -0.92 6.95 6.36
C ALA A 772 0.23 5.98 6.65
N VAL A 773 -0.08 4.75 7.08
CA VAL A 773 0.92 3.68 7.27
C VAL A 773 1.55 3.27 5.92
N SER A 774 0.75 3.16 4.85
CA SER A 774 1.23 2.88 3.49
C SER A 774 2.15 3.99 2.96
N ALA A 775 1.80 5.26 3.19
CA ALA A 775 2.62 6.41 2.86
C ALA A 775 3.93 6.45 3.66
N ASN A 776 3.88 6.20 4.98
CA ASN A 776 5.06 6.16 5.84
C ASN A 776 6.00 4.99 5.46
N ASN A 777 5.44 3.83 5.10
CA ASN A 777 6.22 2.70 4.58
C ASN A 777 6.85 2.97 3.20
N LYS A 778 6.29 3.87 2.39
CA LYS A 778 6.91 4.36 1.14
C LYS A 778 8.01 5.37 1.44
N LEU A 779 7.77 6.29 2.39
CA LEU A 779 8.75 7.28 2.85
C LEU A 779 10.01 6.58 3.41
N ALA A 780 9.87 5.68 4.37
CA ALA A 780 11.01 4.96 4.97
C ALA A 780 11.82 4.17 3.93
N LYS A 781 11.17 3.60 2.89
CA LYS A 781 11.87 2.96 1.77
C LYS A 781 12.64 3.98 0.91
N ALA A 782 12.04 5.13 0.63
CA ALA A 782 12.70 6.20 -0.12
C ALA A 782 13.87 6.83 0.66
N GLU A 783 13.75 6.96 1.99
CA GLU A 783 14.82 7.44 2.87
C GLU A 783 16.00 6.47 2.91
N VAL A 784 15.76 5.16 3.03
CA VAL A 784 16.81 4.14 2.95
C VAL A 784 17.48 4.12 1.57
N MET A 785 16.70 4.27 0.48
CA MET A 785 17.26 4.39 -0.87
C MET A 785 18.10 5.66 -1.03
N LEU A 786 17.63 6.79 -0.51
CA LEU A 786 18.35 8.08 -0.52
C LEU A 786 19.67 7.98 0.25
N ASP A 787 19.67 7.38 1.43
CA ASP A 787 20.87 7.22 2.27
C ASP A 787 21.87 6.22 1.68
N ASN A 788 21.42 5.20 0.96
CA ASN A 788 22.32 4.36 0.17
C ASN A 788 22.92 5.16 -0.99
N LEU A 789 22.12 5.91 -1.75
CA LEU A 789 22.62 6.77 -2.83
C LEU A 789 23.62 7.84 -2.33
N LYS A 790 23.43 8.37 -1.11
CA LYS A 790 24.40 9.27 -0.45
C LYS A 790 25.73 8.57 -0.16
N ARG A 791 25.71 7.32 0.34
CA ARG A 791 26.92 6.51 0.57
C ARG A 791 27.63 6.18 -0.73
N ASP A 792 26.89 5.76 -1.75
CA ASP A 792 27.44 5.46 -3.08
C ASP A 792 28.07 6.73 -3.69
N TYR A 793 27.43 7.89 -3.57
CA TYR A 793 27.97 9.18 -3.99
C TYR A 793 29.22 9.58 -3.19
N GLN A 794 29.27 9.35 -1.88
CA GLN A 794 30.46 9.59 -1.05
C GLN A 794 31.62 8.70 -1.48
N LEU A 795 31.40 7.40 -1.67
CA LEU A 795 32.41 6.45 -2.15
C LEU A 795 32.91 6.81 -3.56
N LEU A 796 32.01 7.19 -4.47
CA LEU A 796 32.37 7.68 -5.80
C LEU A 796 33.24 8.94 -5.73
N LYS A 797 32.94 9.86 -4.83
CA LYS A 797 33.70 11.10 -4.63
C LYS A 797 35.07 10.86 -3.96
N GLU A 798 35.18 9.88 -3.07
CA GLU A 798 36.47 9.44 -2.51
C GLU A 798 37.35 8.77 -3.57
N VAL A 799 36.75 7.97 -4.47
CA VAL A 799 37.46 7.38 -5.62
C VAL A 799 37.85 8.45 -6.64
N GLU A 800 36.98 9.42 -6.95
CA GLU A 800 37.31 10.58 -7.79
C GLU A 800 38.49 11.37 -7.20
N GLY A 801 38.44 11.69 -5.90
CA GLY A 801 39.52 12.37 -5.21
C GLY A 801 40.85 11.62 -5.25
N ARG A 802 40.81 10.27 -5.12
CA ARG A 802 42.01 9.43 -5.26
C ARG A 802 42.57 9.47 -6.68
N LEU A 803 41.72 9.30 -7.69
CA LEU A 803 42.13 9.33 -9.10
C LEU A 803 42.65 10.71 -9.54
N LEU A 804 42.11 11.79 -8.96
CA LEU A 804 42.64 13.15 -9.16
C LEU A 804 44.03 13.30 -8.53
N ASN A 805 44.24 12.81 -7.30
CA ASN A 805 45.56 12.82 -6.65
C ASN A 805 46.59 11.99 -7.43
N GLU A 806 46.23 10.78 -7.89
CA GLU A 806 47.07 9.92 -8.73
C GLU A 806 47.43 10.63 -10.05
N LYS A 807 46.45 11.27 -10.70
CA LYS A 807 46.66 12.08 -11.91
C LYS A 807 47.62 13.25 -11.66
N GLU A 808 47.51 13.95 -10.52
CA GLU A 808 48.46 15.02 -10.19
C GLU A 808 49.87 14.49 -9.93
N VAL A 809 50.02 13.35 -9.25
CA VAL A 809 51.33 12.71 -9.04
C VAL A 809 51.96 12.33 -10.38
N LEU A 810 51.23 11.66 -11.26
CA LEU A 810 51.69 11.31 -12.61
C LEU A 810 52.04 12.55 -13.46
N LEU A 811 51.34 13.67 -13.28
CA LEU A 811 51.69 14.94 -13.94
C LEU A 811 52.99 15.55 -13.37
N ARG A 812 53.19 15.50 -12.05
CA ARG A 812 54.45 15.92 -11.39
C ARG A 812 55.63 15.06 -11.84
N GLU A 813 55.47 13.73 -11.86
CA GLU A 813 56.47 12.77 -12.34
C GLU A 813 56.79 12.97 -13.82
N ARG A 814 55.77 13.17 -14.67
CA ARG A 814 55.99 13.52 -16.08
C ARG A 814 56.76 14.84 -16.23
N GLN A 815 56.50 15.83 -15.38
CA GLN A 815 57.22 17.10 -15.40
C GLN A 815 58.67 16.98 -14.94
N THR A 816 58.96 16.20 -13.88
CA THR A 816 60.34 15.95 -13.43
C THR A 816 61.12 15.07 -14.41
N HIS A 817 60.49 14.06 -15.03
CA HIS A 817 61.09 13.33 -16.14
C HIS A 817 61.38 14.24 -17.34
N SER A 818 60.46 15.15 -17.69
CA SER A 818 60.68 16.10 -18.79
C SER A 818 61.84 17.07 -18.51
N SER A 819 62.00 17.55 -17.27
CA SER A 819 63.13 18.41 -16.91
C SER A 819 64.45 17.64 -16.82
N LEU A 820 64.42 16.38 -16.37
CA LEU A 820 65.58 15.49 -16.38
C LEU A 820 66.03 15.18 -17.81
N MET A 821 65.11 14.89 -18.74
CA MET A 821 65.44 14.67 -20.16
C MET A 821 66.03 15.92 -20.81
N ALA A 822 65.45 17.10 -20.61
CA ALA A 822 66.04 18.36 -21.08
C ALA A 822 67.43 18.64 -20.48
N SER A 823 67.67 18.22 -19.23
CA SER A 823 68.98 18.31 -18.59
C SER A 823 69.99 17.33 -19.20
N ILE A 824 69.58 16.10 -19.51
CA ILE A 824 70.39 15.09 -20.19
C ILE A 824 70.72 15.53 -21.63
N GLU A 825 69.75 16.09 -22.36
CA GLU A 825 69.97 16.66 -23.69
C GLU A 825 70.94 17.85 -23.66
N SER A 826 70.82 18.74 -22.68
CA SER A 826 71.76 19.85 -22.47
C SER A 826 73.19 19.36 -22.16
N ILE A 827 73.33 18.35 -21.28
CA ILE A 827 74.61 17.69 -20.99
C ILE A 827 75.17 17.03 -22.26
N LYS A 828 74.34 16.30 -23.02
CA LYS A 828 74.74 15.66 -24.27
C LYS A 828 75.26 16.68 -25.28
N VAL A 829 74.54 17.77 -25.53
CA VAL A 829 74.96 18.85 -26.44
C VAL A 829 76.26 19.51 -25.96
N SER A 830 76.45 19.66 -24.64
CA SER A 830 77.69 20.15 -24.05
C SER A 830 78.89 19.19 -24.26
N VAL A 831 78.66 17.88 -24.13
CA VAL A 831 79.67 16.84 -24.41
C VAL A 831 80.00 16.76 -25.90
N GLU A 832 79.00 16.70 -26.78
CA GLU A 832 79.16 16.71 -28.23
C GLU A 832 79.92 17.97 -28.70
N ARG A 833 79.62 19.14 -28.12
CA ARG A 833 80.38 20.37 -28.34
C ARG A 833 81.82 20.26 -27.84
N SER A 834 82.04 19.73 -26.64
CA SER A 834 83.40 19.56 -26.07
C SER A 834 84.25 18.61 -26.91
N GLU A 835 83.65 17.53 -27.43
CA GLU A 835 84.27 16.62 -28.38
C GLU A 835 84.59 17.29 -29.72
N LEU A 836 83.68 18.09 -30.27
CA LEU A 836 83.90 18.82 -31.52
C LEU A 836 85.02 19.87 -31.36
N GLU A 837 85.00 20.67 -30.29
CA GLU A 837 86.10 21.57 -29.99
C GLU A 837 87.42 20.83 -29.72
N GLY A 838 87.36 19.63 -29.13
CA GLY A 838 88.51 18.74 -28.94
C GLY A 838 89.08 18.22 -30.26
N LYS A 839 88.21 17.77 -31.18
CA LYS A 839 88.56 17.35 -32.54
C LYS A 839 89.18 18.51 -33.31
N MET A 840 88.55 19.69 -33.34
CA MET A 840 89.13 20.89 -33.98
C MET A 840 90.47 21.32 -33.37
N ARG A 841 90.66 21.17 -32.04
CA ARG A 841 91.97 21.42 -31.39
C ARG A 841 93.04 20.39 -31.78
N LEU A 842 92.67 19.16 -32.08
CA LEU A 842 93.59 18.12 -32.59
C LEU A 842 93.87 18.30 -34.10
N GLU A 843 92.86 18.63 -34.89
CA GLU A 843 92.96 18.94 -36.32
C GLU A 843 93.87 20.16 -36.55
N ASN A 844 93.66 21.27 -35.83
CA ASN A 844 94.55 22.44 -35.91
C ASN A 844 96.01 22.09 -35.55
N ARG A 845 96.23 21.25 -34.52
CA ARG A 845 97.58 20.77 -34.15
C ARG A 845 98.19 19.86 -35.22
N LEU A 846 97.37 19.03 -35.87
CA LEU A 846 97.81 18.18 -36.97
C LEU A 846 98.18 19.02 -38.19
N ASP A 847 97.38 20.02 -38.53
CA ASP A 847 97.64 21.00 -39.59
C ASP A 847 98.92 21.79 -39.33
N ASP A 848 99.15 22.27 -38.11
CA ASP A 848 100.37 22.99 -37.75
C ASP A 848 101.60 22.07 -37.80
N ALA A 849 101.50 20.83 -37.30
CA ALA A 849 102.55 19.82 -37.46
C ALA A 849 102.81 19.45 -38.93
N GLN A 850 101.78 19.43 -39.79
CA GLN A 850 101.94 19.25 -41.24
C GLN A 850 102.62 20.45 -41.90
N LYS A 851 102.31 21.69 -41.48
CA LYS A 851 103.00 22.91 -41.92
C LYS A 851 104.47 22.88 -41.52
N GLU A 852 104.79 22.50 -40.28
CA GLU A 852 106.18 22.31 -39.83
C GLU A 852 106.89 21.22 -40.62
N CYS A 853 106.25 20.06 -40.85
CA CYS A 853 106.81 18.99 -41.68
C CYS A 853 107.05 19.44 -43.13
N SER A 854 106.18 20.27 -43.72
CA SER A 854 106.38 20.80 -45.08
C SER A 854 107.50 21.82 -45.13
N ALA A 855 107.60 22.72 -44.13
CA ALA A 855 108.71 23.66 -44.00
C ALA A 855 110.07 22.97 -43.77
N LEU A 856 110.10 21.88 -43.00
CA LEU A 856 111.29 21.05 -42.82
C LEU A 856 111.66 20.30 -44.10
N ARG A 857 110.69 19.80 -44.88
CA ARG A 857 110.94 19.22 -46.21
C ARG A 857 111.50 20.25 -47.21
N ILE A 858 110.97 21.48 -47.20
CA ILE A 858 111.47 22.58 -48.04
C ILE A 858 112.91 22.95 -47.63
N ARG A 859 113.20 23.10 -46.33
CA ARG A 859 114.58 23.32 -45.85
C ARG A 859 115.52 22.17 -46.21
N LEU A 860 115.07 20.93 -46.14
CA LEU A 860 115.86 19.77 -46.55
C LEU A 860 116.15 19.79 -48.06
N GLN A 861 115.18 20.21 -48.87
CA GLN A 861 115.36 20.39 -50.31
C GLN A 861 116.35 21.53 -50.61
N GLU A 862 116.22 22.68 -49.93
CA GLU A 862 117.16 23.80 -50.03
C GLU A 862 118.59 23.38 -49.66
N GLU A 863 118.78 22.63 -48.57
CA GLU A 863 120.10 22.12 -48.17
C GLU A 863 120.63 21.07 -49.16
N GLN A 864 119.79 20.17 -49.69
CA GLN A 864 120.21 19.24 -50.75
C GLN A 864 120.64 19.98 -52.02
N ASP A 865 119.94 21.04 -52.43
CA ASP A 865 120.28 21.81 -53.62
C ASP A 865 121.49 22.74 -53.38
N ARG A 866 121.70 23.24 -52.15
CA ARG A 866 122.96 23.87 -51.71
C ARG A 866 124.13 22.87 -51.78
N PHE A 867 123.94 21.64 -51.32
CA PHE A 867 124.95 20.57 -51.43
C PHE A 867 125.26 20.21 -52.89
N ARG A 868 124.24 20.07 -53.74
CA ARG A 868 124.40 19.84 -55.19
C ARG A 868 125.14 20.99 -55.87
N ALA A 869 124.77 22.24 -55.59
CA ALA A 869 125.48 23.41 -56.12
C ALA A 869 126.97 23.40 -55.70
N ARG A 870 127.24 23.15 -54.41
CA ARG A 870 128.61 23.08 -53.87
C ARG A 870 129.42 21.91 -54.43
N LEU A 871 128.79 20.77 -54.72
CA LEU A 871 129.39 19.65 -55.43
C LEU A 871 129.72 20.04 -56.89
N ASN A 872 128.77 20.62 -57.62
CA ASN A 872 128.97 21.08 -58.99
C ASN A 872 130.10 22.11 -59.11
N ASP A 873 130.26 23.01 -58.12
CA ASP A 873 131.36 23.96 -58.07
C ASP A 873 132.71 23.29 -57.72
N LEU A 874 132.70 22.23 -56.89
CA LEU A 874 133.88 21.38 -56.68
C LEU A 874 134.26 20.60 -57.95
N GLU A 875 133.28 20.07 -58.68
CA GLU A 875 133.50 19.37 -59.95
C GLU A 875 134.03 20.33 -61.03
N ARG A 876 133.50 21.55 -61.13
CA ARG A 876 134.08 22.61 -61.98
C ARG A 876 135.50 22.97 -61.58
N SER A 877 135.77 23.15 -60.29
CA SER A 877 137.11 23.47 -59.79
C SER A 877 138.12 22.36 -60.08
N THR A 878 137.74 21.09 -59.86
CA THR A 878 138.58 19.93 -60.15
C THR A 878 138.71 19.64 -61.66
N ALA A 879 137.71 19.95 -62.48
CA ALA A 879 137.80 19.90 -63.93
C ALA A 879 138.75 20.97 -64.48
N LEU A 880 138.69 22.20 -63.96
CA LEU A 880 139.66 23.26 -64.28
C LEU A 880 141.08 22.91 -63.84
N ALA A 881 141.24 22.28 -62.67
CA ALA A 881 142.53 21.77 -62.21
C ALA A 881 143.07 20.64 -63.10
N LYS A 882 142.20 19.75 -63.59
CA LYS A 882 142.57 18.71 -64.58
C LYS A 882 142.96 19.32 -65.93
N SER A 883 142.21 20.31 -66.44
CA SER A 883 142.58 21.04 -67.67
C SER A 883 143.98 21.64 -67.56
N ARG A 884 144.27 22.36 -66.46
CA ARG A 884 145.61 22.92 -66.20
C ARG A 884 146.70 21.85 -66.09
N LEU A 885 146.41 20.72 -65.44
CA LEU A 885 147.34 19.59 -65.34
C LEU A 885 147.62 18.98 -66.73
N ASP A 886 146.62 18.87 -67.59
CA ASP A 886 146.76 18.33 -68.94
C ASP A 886 147.38 19.34 -69.93
N GLU A 887 147.18 20.65 -69.70
CA GLU A 887 147.92 21.74 -70.34
C GLU A 887 149.41 21.68 -69.94
N GLU A 888 149.76 21.48 -68.67
CA GLU A 888 151.14 21.28 -68.21
C GLU A 888 151.76 19.98 -68.75
N LYS A 889 151.00 18.89 -68.89
CA LYS A 889 151.44 17.69 -69.65
C LYS A 889 151.66 18.00 -71.13
N GLY A 890 150.83 18.83 -71.73
CA GLY A 890 151.00 19.32 -73.11
C GLY A 890 152.27 20.14 -73.28
N LEU A 891 152.61 20.99 -72.31
CA LEU A 891 153.85 21.78 -72.30
C LEU A 891 155.10 20.91 -72.03
N THR A 892 155.03 19.99 -71.06
CA THR A 892 156.15 19.10 -70.71
C THR A 892 156.39 17.96 -71.71
N SER A 893 155.39 17.62 -72.54
CA SER A 893 155.61 16.74 -73.70
C SER A 893 156.27 17.47 -74.86
N LYS A 894 155.93 18.74 -75.13
CA LYS A 894 156.64 19.60 -76.08
C LYS A 894 158.11 19.79 -75.68
N LEU A 895 158.37 20.12 -74.41
CA LEU A 895 159.70 20.19 -73.78
C LEU A 895 160.43 18.83 -73.63
N ARG A 896 159.93 17.76 -74.27
CA ARG A 896 160.58 16.45 -74.43
C ARG A 896 160.70 16.03 -75.90
N THR A 897 160.29 16.89 -76.83
CA THR A 897 160.38 16.71 -78.28
C THR A 897 161.16 17.84 -78.97
N GLU A 898 161.68 18.77 -78.18
CA GLU A 898 162.79 19.67 -78.45
C GLU A 898 164.04 19.17 -77.69
#